data_AF-A0A4R3VZE3-F1
#
_entry.id   AF-A0A4R3VZE3-F1
#
_cell.length_a   1.000
_cell.length_b   1.000
_cell.length_c   1.000
_cell.angle_alpha   90.00
_cell.angle_beta   90.00
_cell.angle_gamma   90.00
#
_symmetry.space_group_name_H-M   'P 1'
#
loop_
_entity.id
_entity.type
_entity.pdbx_description
1 polymer ?
#
loop_
_entity_poly.entity_id
_entity_poly.type
_entity_poly.pdbx_seq_one_letter_code
_entity_poly.pdbx_strand_id
1 'polypeptide(L)'
;MAIEEDKIVRFPEGTQDVPFEDVNYVMAAGPDGKFKRISKNALKIGLTIENGRMQSVAPGALPAGPTGQTRYMEVTAVGTWTYGGVEIGSNAEGYQTTFWWDGTSWSKVEEAKMPMPEGVDHVTETGTGIPIEKAVFRTVKSVDDKVSAIAETEIIEDAVFDGGTGDILYDDDVFRGWGTNYGVLKNFNRLKIHHKDISSIIKVTKLRYRVCENDRNGAVLANGEVDVDFSDGQIGFITIDLSSKVSNPNNSNIWLEFWGNGNMAFIKTDNSYSTRKIRYQTTSMSYNDDFSQDSIQTSVDFTEIPDVKFILLRNKASVTDEFANEVLSKDAQGRVETGNRKAVSGDEVKLVVKPFEDLISDEFISERTEVISGDSIVNNSSTFAGWGQDIGIRRDFNAISYDLVAYDNENLPTYLEMRIRNGSSSGAVLFTVRVDVAPQVNIRTPVVFELPSIFTNPSNLNLFVQFNSDGYFASIGSNSGSPVGSVKYTTTKGANVVEMSSSTQQSLGMKLLDGSYSGVLTSRAIQQIKNDIGTEGAPRLLLTSRVWLYPGLEYNVFDRNVCVPEYGDNIHNYRLDYNGSTGNQFKRGYRLNPVPASLDKSISLILRKGKKDIATRTQRMLSAAINAGSGITRKILQIGDSTILSSKIGIPLKAIFESDVMNLVPIGTIIDDTWRHEGRGGYTIDDYYGYGRILYRINVSGLTTTPTKGTEYSQGSSLYIIEEVNITSGSGYFSIRVVSGIEPAPSGTLTKSGGTGDDVINYTSMEQTSANVFRSPVTNRFDIGYYLSTTGQTLSDNDWITFQLGINDVFGLTNSTDATNKVNSMIYQLKEMISNIRSYNPLIRIGIVVTFPPADQDAFGDNDGLSQTYETYLKIGLAAWQSRLIAEFDNDTSINNRIYLISAHLNLDAEYNYPSAESLPNARYTGTRRINMQTNGVHPNSDGNAQIADMYAGLIKYFG
;
A
#
# COMPACT_ATOMS: atom_id res chain seq x y z
N MET A 1 30.20 28.88 -57.33
CA MET A 1 29.04 29.04 -58.24
C MET A 1 27.80 28.84 -57.39
N ALA A 2 26.78 29.67 -57.63
CA ALA A 2 25.67 30.07 -56.77
C ALA A 2 24.92 29.00 -55.93
N ILE A 3 24.34 29.54 -54.85
CA ILE A 3 23.35 29.02 -53.91
C ILE A 3 22.02 28.73 -54.62
N GLU A 4 21.32 27.66 -54.23
CA GLU A 4 19.85 27.69 -54.05
C GLU A 4 19.51 27.01 -52.72
N GLU A 5 19.14 27.84 -51.74
CA GLU A 5 18.25 27.49 -50.64
C GLU A 5 16.87 27.23 -51.22
N ASP A 6 16.21 26.12 -50.85
CA ASP A 6 14.78 26.21 -50.55
C ASP A 6 14.18 24.95 -49.88
N LYS A 7 13.22 25.23 -48.98
CA LYS A 7 12.28 24.33 -48.28
C LYS A 7 12.71 23.72 -46.95
N ILE A 8 12.90 24.59 -45.95
CA ILE A 8 12.48 24.28 -44.58
C ILE A 8 10.95 24.40 -44.54
N VAL A 9 10.24 23.28 -44.40
CA VAL A 9 8.82 23.29 -44.04
C VAL A 9 8.72 23.56 -42.54
N ARG A 10 8.27 24.76 -42.15
CA ARG A 10 7.81 25.04 -40.79
C ARG A 10 6.46 24.35 -40.58
N PHE A 11 6.35 23.50 -39.57
CA PHE A 11 5.04 23.06 -39.08
C PHE A 11 4.40 24.18 -38.26
N PRO A 12 3.09 24.46 -38.42
CA PRO A 12 2.39 25.43 -37.59
C PRO A 12 2.28 24.90 -36.15
N GLU A 13 2.35 25.80 -35.17
CA GLU A 13 1.95 25.48 -33.80
C GLU A 13 0.47 25.07 -33.79
N GLY A 14 0.20 23.86 -33.27
CA GLY A 14 -1.16 23.38 -33.00
C GLY A 14 -1.67 22.29 -33.94
N THR A 15 -1.05 21.10 -33.92
CA THR A 15 -1.71 19.84 -34.31
C THR A 15 -1.13 18.70 -33.48
N GLN A 16 -2.02 18.01 -32.76
CA GLN A 16 -1.76 16.75 -32.04
C GLN A 16 -1.55 15.60 -33.02
N ASP A 17 -0.69 14.66 -32.59
CA ASP A 17 -0.57 13.25 -32.98
C ASP A 17 -0.44 12.89 -34.48
N VAL A 18 0.79 12.49 -34.86
CA VAL A 18 1.04 11.59 -36.00
C VAL A 18 1.95 10.44 -35.52
N PRO A 19 1.63 9.16 -35.78
CA PRO A 19 2.45 8.03 -35.33
C PRO A 19 3.76 7.93 -36.13
N PHE A 20 4.86 7.70 -35.42
CA PHE A 20 6.20 7.50 -35.98
C PHE A 20 6.40 6.05 -36.45
N GLU A 21 5.78 5.68 -37.58
CA GLU A 21 6.07 4.41 -38.26
C GLU A 21 6.28 4.65 -39.76
N ASP A 22 7.52 4.98 -40.15
CA ASP A 22 8.15 4.56 -41.43
C ASP A 22 9.39 5.42 -41.79
N VAL A 23 10.54 5.16 -41.16
CA VAL A 23 11.84 5.66 -41.68
C VAL A 23 12.89 4.54 -41.69
N ASN A 24 13.16 3.97 -42.88
CA ASN A 24 14.02 2.80 -43.11
C ASN A 24 15.53 3.09 -43.27
N TYR A 25 16.03 4.24 -42.82
CA TYR A 25 17.44 4.65 -43.00
C TYR A 25 18.00 5.34 -41.77
N VAL A 26 19.30 5.14 -41.52
CA VAL A 26 20.05 5.89 -40.50
C VAL A 26 21.22 6.62 -41.17
N MET A 27 21.52 7.83 -40.70
CA MET A 27 22.64 8.65 -41.17
C MET A 27 23.84 8.41 -40.26
N ALA A 28 24.97 7.97 -40.82
CA ALA A 28 26.22 7.79 -40.09
C ALA A 28 27.31 8.72 -40.65
N ALA A 29 28.08 9.35 -39.77
CA ALA A 29 29.21 10.20 -40.14
C ALA A 29 30.43 9.33 -40.48
N GLY A 30 31.03 9.56 -41.65
CA GLY A 30 32.32 8.96 -42.00
C GLY A 30 33.51 9.69 -41.38
N PRO A 31 34.72 9.09 -41.41
CA PRO A 31 35.95 9.72 -40.88
C PRO A 31 36.36 11.03 -41.58
N ASP A 32 35.73 11.35 -42.71
CA ASP A 32 35.89 12.60 -43.48
C ASP A 32 34.87 13.69 -43.09
N GLY A 33 34.02 13.45 -42.09
CA GLY A 33 33.04 14.40 -41.57
C GLY A 33 31.77 14.55 -42.40
N LYS A 34 31.54 13.71 -43.43
CA LYS A 34 30.29 13.71 -44.20
C LYS A 34 29.37 12.58 -43.78
N PHE A 35 28.07 12.86 -43.71
CA PHE A 35 27.05 11.87 -43.40
C PHE A 35 26.62 11.10 -44.64
N LYS A 36 26.63 9.76 -44.56
CA LYS A 36 26.10 8.88 -45.60
C LYS A 36 24.88 8.12 -45.09
N ARG A 37 23.95 7.85 -46.01
CA ARG A 37 22.70 7.15 -45.75
C ARG A 37 22.93 5.65 -45.90
N ILE A 38 22.68 4.87 -44.85
CA ILE A 38 22.89 3.41 -44.84
C ILE A 38 21.56 2.72 -44.55
N SER A 39 21.24 1.65 -45.30
CA SER A 39 20.02 0.86 -45.06
C SER A 39 20.20 -0.11 -43.90
N LYS A 40 19.14 -0.35 -43.12
CA LYS A 40 19.15 -1.23 -41.93
C LYS A 40 19.67 -2.65 -42.21
N ASN A 41 19.49 -3.15 -43.43
CA ASN A 41 19.94 -4.48 -43.84
C ASN A 41 21.47 -4.59 -44.00
N ALA A 42 22.17 -3.48 -44.26
CA ALA A 42 23.63 -3.49 -44.35
C ALA A 42 24.32 -3.57 -42.97
N LEU A 43 23.65 -3.14 -41.89
CA LEU A 43 24.17 -3.24 -40.52
C LEU A 43 24.12 -4.68 -39.97
N LYS A 44 23.28 -5.54 -40.55
CA LYS A 44 23.02 -6.91 -40.04
C LYS A 44 24.04 -7.96 -40.52
N ILE A 45 24.99 -7.58 -41.37
CA ILE A 45 26.05 -8.48 -41.89
C ILE A 45 27.37 -8.36 -41.07
N GLY A 46 27.47 -7.43 -40.12
CA GLY A 46 28.72 -7.14 -39.41
C GLY A 46 28.95 -7.82 -38.05
N LEU A 47 27.99 -8.55 -37.48
CA LEU A 47 28.06 -9.02 -36.07
C LEU A 47 27.85 -10.52 -35.87
N THR A 48 28.10 -11.33 -36.89
CA THR A 48 28.23 -12.79 -36.75
C THR A 48 29.66 -13.21 -37.03
N ILE A 49 30.55 -13.00 -36.06
CA ILE A 49 31.93 -13.51 -36.11
C ILE A 49 32.28 -14.23 -34.80
N GLU A 50 31.53 -15.26 -34.43
CA GLU A 50 31.99 -16.25 -33.44
C GLU A 50 33.21 -17.05 -33.95
N ASN A 51 33.46 -17.05 -35.26
CA ASN A 51 34.64 -17.68 -35.88
C ASN A 51 35.92 -16.79 -35.86
N GLY A 52 35.90 -15.67 -35.13
CA GLY A 52 36.91 -14.62 -35.18
C GLY A 52 37.93 -14.63 -34.05
N ARG A 53 37.70 -15.39 -32.98
CA ARG A 53 38.54 -15.35 -31.78
C ARG A 53 39.71 -16.33 -31.87
N MET A 54 40.92 -15.84 -31.62
CA MET A 54 42.13 -16.63 -31.44
C MET A 54 42.37 -16.92 -29.96
N GLN A 55 42.94 -18.09 -29.68
CA GLN A 55 43.31 -18.49 -28.33
C GLN A 55 44.37 -17.55 -27.77
N SER A 56 44.26 -17.20 -26.49
CA SER A 56 45.22 -16.33 -25.81
C SER A 56 46.60 -16.98 -25.75
N VAL A 57 47.65 -16.16 -25.84
CA VAL A 57 49.04 -16.61 -25.68
C VAL A 57 49.72 -15.84 -24.55
N ALA A 58 50.71 -16.47 -23.93
CA ALA A 58 51.56 -15.83 -22.93
C ALA A 58 52.32 -14.63 -23.54
N PRO A 59 52.81 -13.67 -22.72
CA PRO A 59 53.61 -12.55 -23.20
C PRO A 59 54.79 -13.01 -24.06
N GLY A 60 54.95 -12.38 -25.23
CA GLY A 60 55.95 -12.76 -26.22
C GLY A 60 55.48 -12.56 -27.67
N ALA A 61 56.07 -13.30 -28.61
CA ALA A 61 55.71 -13.18 -30.01
C ALA A 61 54.28 -13.69 -30.28
N LEU A 62 53.43 -12.84 -30.86
CA LEU A 62 52.10 -13.20 -31.30
C LEU A 62 52.18 -14.14 -32.52
N PRO A 63 51.31 -15.16 -32.60
CA PRO A 63 51.21 -15.99 -33.79
C PRO A 63 50.62 -15.19 -34.96
N ALA A 64 51.04 -15.49 -36.20
CA ALA A 64 50.39 -14.93 -37.38
C ALA A 64 48.94 -15.45 -37.47
N GLY A 65 47.98 -14.55 -37.67
CA GLY A 65 46.62 -14.97 -37.98
C GLY A 65 46.51 -15.49 -39.42
N PRO A 66 45.37 -16.11 -39.80
CA PRO A 66 45.14 -16.56 -41.18
C PRO A 66 45.20 -15.38 -42.15
N THR A 67 45.89 -15.55 -43.28
CA THR A 67 46.03 -14.49 -44.29
C THR A 67 44.68 -14.11 -44.88
N GLY A 68 44.38 -12.82 -44.93
CA GLY A 68 43.15 -12.27 -45.52
C GLY A 68 41.88 -12.46 -44.66
N GLN A 69 42.01 -12.87 -43.39
CA GLN A 69 40.88 -12.95 -42.46
C GLN A 69 41.14 -12.11 -41.21
N THR A 70 40.09 -11.44 -40.73
CA THR A 70 40.18 -10.72 -39.46
C THR A 70 40.02 -11.67 -38.28
N ARG A 71 40.86 -11.50 -37.26
CA ARG A 71 40.80 -12.23 -35.99
C ARG A 71 41.03 -11.29 -34.81
N TYR A 72 40.69 -11.72 -33.61
CA TYR A 72 41.05 -11.00 -32.38
C TYR A 72 41.52 -11.96 -31.29
N MET A 73 42.37 -11.49 -30.39
CA MET A 73 42.90 -12.23 -29.27
C MET A 73 42.78 -11.40 -28.00
N GLU A 74 42.26 -11.99 -26.93
CA GLU A 74 42.19 -11.35 -25.62
C GLU A 74 43.23 -11.97 -24.68
N VAL A 75 43.96 -11.14 -23.96
CA VAL A 75 44.95 -11.57 -22.96
C VAL A 75 44.72 -10.83 -21.65
N THR A 76 44.95 -11.52 -20.53
CA THR A 76 44.90 -10.94 -19.17
C THR A 76 46.24 -11.08 -18.44
N ALA A 77 47.22 -11.76 -19.03
CA ALA A 77 48.54 -11.90 -18.45
C ALA A 77 49.26 -10.54 -18.39
N VAL A 78 50.18 -10.39 -17.43
CA VAL A 78 51.06 -9.22 -17.36
C VAL A 78 52.27 -9.45 -18.27
N GLY A 79 52.54 -8.54 -19.21
CA GLY A 79 53.74 -8.58 -20.06
C GLY A 79 53.60 -7.86 -21.41
N THR A 80 54.54 -8.08 -22.32
CA THR A 80 54.61 -7.41 -23.63
C THR A 80 54.46 -8.40 -24.77
N TRP A 81 53.71 -8.03 -25.81
CA TRP A 81 53.51 -8.82 -27.02
C TRP A 81 54.12 -8.17 -28.26
N THR A 82 54.80 -8.96 -29.07
CA THR A 82 55.49 -8.50 -30.30
C THR A 82 55.03 -9.28 -31.52
N TYR A 83 55.13 -8.71 -32.72
CA TYR A 83 54.93 -9.42 -33.99
C TYR A 83 55.94 -8.94 -35.02
N GLY A 84 56.62 -9.88 -35.70
CA GLY A 84 57.71 -9.55 -36.62
C GLY A 84 58.90 -8.83 -35.96
N GLY A 85 59.09 -8.99 -34.65
CA GLY A 85 60.12 -8.30 -33.87
C GLY A 85 59.74 -6.90 -33.37
N VAL A 86 58.52 -6.42 -33.65
CA VAL A 86 58.02 -5.10 -33.23
C VAL A 86 56.98 -5.26 -32.12
N GLU A 87 57.03 -4.44 -31.08
CA GLU A 87 56.03 -4.43 -30.01
C GLU A 87 54.65 -3.96 -30.52
N ILE A 88 53.64 -4.76 -30.26
CA ILE A 88 52.24 -4.47 -30.60
C ILE A 88 51.49 -3.89 -29.40
N GLY A 89 51.84 -4.32 -28.20
CA GLY A 89 51.37 -3.71 -26.96
C GLY A 89 51.76 -4.49 -25.71
N SER A 90 51.65 -3.84 -24.57
CA SER A 90 51.90 -4.41 -23.25
C SER A 90 50.71 -4.25 -22.32
N ASN A 91 50.68 -5.07 -21.28
CA ASN A 91 49.70 -5.08 -20.19
C ASN A 91 50.47 -5.17 -18.87
N ALA A 92 50.66 -4.05 -18.19
CA ALA A 92 51.51 -3.98 -17.00
C ALA A 92 50.76 -4.37 -15.71
N GLU A 93 49.43 -4.29 -15.72
CA GLU A 93 48.59 -4.35 -14.51
C GLU A 93 47.60 -5.54 -14.52
N GLY A 94 47.66 -6.41 -15.54
CA GLY A 94 46.89 -7.66 -15.60
C GLY A 94 45.45 -7.48 -16.08
N TYR A 95 45.17 -6.39 -16.78
CA TYR A 95 43.83 -6.09 -17.31
C TYR A 95 43.50 -6.91 -18.55
N GLN A 96 42.22 -6.99 -18.93
CA GLN A 96 41.88 -7.61 -20.20
C GLN A 96 42.28 -6.67 -21.34
N THR A 97 43.24 -7.12 -22.15
CA THR A 97 43.74 -6.42 -23.34
C THR A 97 43.34 -7.18 -24.59
N THR A 98 42.85 -6.48 -25.62
CA THR A 98 42.45 -7.10 -26.89
C THR A 98 43.36 -6.67 -28.03
N PHE A 99 43.91 -7.65 -28.74
CA PHE A 99 44.66 -7.48 -29.99
C PHE A 99 43.80 -7.91 -31.19
N TRP A 100 43.91 -7.19 -32.30
CA TRP A 100 43.18 -7.45 -33.54
C TRP A 100 44.15 -7.72 -34.69
N TRP A 101 43.90 -8.81 -35.41
CA TRP A 101 44.56 -9.19 -36.64
C TRP A 101 43.69 -8.80 -37.83
N ASP A 102 44.24 -8.04 -38.76
CA ASP A 102 43.52 -7.53 -39.94
C ASP A 102 43.60 -8.44 -41.17
N GLY A 103 44.31 -9.57 -41.05
CA GLY A 103 44.65 -10.45 -42.18
C GLY A 103 46.14 -10.41 -42.55
N THR A 104 46.90 -9.42 -42.05
CA THR A 104 48.32 -9.22 -42.35
C THR A 104 49.17 -8.75 -41.17
N SER A 105 48.60 -8.03 -40.21
CA SER A 105 49.31 -7.49 -39.04
C SER A 105 48.42 -7.44 -37.80
N TRP A 106 49.05 -7.33 -36.62
CA TRP A 106 48.37 -7.16 -35.33
C TRP A 106 48.33 -5.68 -34.91
N SER A 107 47.25 -5.28 -34.26
CA SER A 107 47.08 -3.97 -33.62
C SER A 107 46.43 -4.11 -32.24
N LYS A 108 46.82 -3.29 -31.26
CA LYS A 108 46.14 -3.17 -29.94
C LYS A 108 45.00 -2.16 -30.08
N VAL A 109 43.79 -2.55 -29.67
CA VAL A 109 42.61 -1.69 -29.87
C VAL A 109 42.14 -1.05 -28.56
N GLU A 110 42.14 -1.77 -27.43
CA GLU A 110 41.79 -1.20 -26.14
C GLU A 110 42.21 -2.08 -24.94
N GLU A 111 42.42 -1.45 -23.79
CA GLU A 111 42.72 -2.10 -22.50
C GLU A 111 41.63 -1.68 -21.49
N ALA A 112 40.78 -2.62 -21.09
CA ALA A 112 39.66 -2.36 -20.21
C ALA A 112 40.04 -2.71 -18.75
N LYS A 113 40.07 -1.70 -17.87
CA LYS A 113 40.25 -1.90 -16.42
C LYS A 113 38.98 -2.47 -15.81
N MET A 114 38.90 -3.79 -15.66
CA MET A 114 37.85 -4.43 -14.86
C MET A 114 38.33 -4.63 -13.41
N PRO A 115 37.53 -4.32 -12.39
CA PRO A 115 37.91 -4.53 -10.99
C PRO A 115 38.03 -6.03 -10.71
N MET A 116 39.21 -6.49 -10.28
CA MET A 116 39.32 -7.83 -9.69
C MET A 116 38.76 -7.81 -8.27
N PRO A 117 37.97 -8.81 -7.85
CA PRO A 117 37.61 -8.97 -6.46
C PRO A 117 38.82 -9.48 -5.68
N GLU A 118 39.39 -8.66 -4.81
CA GLU A 118 40.24 -9.15 -3.72
C GLU A 118 39.34 -9.57 -2.55
N GLY A 119 39.30 -10.86 -2.27
CA GLY A 119 38.61 -11.42 -1.09
C GLY A 119 38.20 -12.87 -1.30
N VAL A 120 38.77 -13.78 -0.51
CA VAL A 120 38.49 -15.21 -0.53
C VAL A 120 37.19 -15.49 0.23
N ASP A 121 36.18 -16.05 -0.44
CA ASP A 121 34.94 -16.54 0.18
C ASP A 121 35.18 -17.82 0.98
N HIS A 122 35.04 -17.74 2.31
CA HIS A 122 34.63 -18.86 3.16
C HIS A 122 33.78 -18.31 4.31
N VAL A 123 32.49 -18.66 4.32
CA VAL A 123 31.59 -18.49 5.48
C VAL A 123 31.59 -19.80 6.26
N THR A 124 32.00 -19.78 7.53
CA THR A 124 31.76 -20.87 8.48
C THR A 124 30.47 -20.65 9.26
N GLU A 125 29.81 -21.75 9.63
CA GLU A 125 28.59 -21.83 10.46
C GLU A 125 28.79 -21.29 11.90
N THR A 126 29.01 -19.98 12.09
CA THR A 126 28.72 -19.34 13.39
C THR A 126 28.44 -17.87 13.14
N GLY A 127 27.16 -17.51 13.06
CA GLY A 127 26.73 -16.16 12.75
C GLY A 127 27.36 -15.09 13.64
N THR A 128 27.73 -13.96 13.03
CA THR A 128 27.57 -12.59 13.55
C THR A 128 28.05 -11.59 12.51
N GLY A 129 27.26 -10.53 12.31
CA GLY A 129 27.73 -9.23 11.79
C GLY A 129 27.48 -8.94 10.31
N ILE A 130 26.49 -8.07 10.05
CA ILE A 130 26.36 -7.26 8.83
C ILE A 130 27.28 -6.03 8.96
N PRO A 131 27.89 -5.54 7.88
CA PRO A 131 27.58 -4.17 7.44
C PRO A 131 27.26 -4.07 5.95
N ILE A 132 26.11 -3.45 5.65
CA ILE A 132 25.72 -2.97 4.33
C ILE A 132 26.51 -1.70 4.06
N GLU A 133 27.24 -1.61 2.95
CA GLU A 133 27.45 -0.32 2.29
C GLU A 133 27.46 -0.44 0.76
N LYS A 134 26.50 0.31 0.17
CA LYS A 134 26.52 0.96 -1.15
C LYS A 134 26.23 0.11 -2.40
N ALA A 135 24.95 0.10 -2.79
CA ALA A 135 24.47 0.94 -3.92
C ALA A 135 22.94 0.80 -4.05
N VAL A 136 22.25 1.92 -3.82
CA VAL A 136 20.82 2.11 -4.07
C VAL A 136 20.64 2.52 -5.53
N PHE A 137 19.79 1.83 -6.28
CA PHE A 137 19.09 2.41 -7.42
C PHE A 137 17.58 2.33 -7.16
N ARG A 138 16.99 3.46 -6.78
CA ARG A 138 15.55 3.72 -6.85
C ARG A 138 15.29 4.48 -8.14
N THR A 139 14.45 3.92 -9.01
CA THR A 139 13.71 4.70 -10.00
C THR A 139 12.23 4.53 -9.67
N VAL A 140 11.66 5.45 -8.90
CA VAL A 140 10.20 5.55 -8.74
C VAL A 140 9.71 6.55 -9.78
N LYS A 141 9.15 6.04 -10.88
CA LYS A 141 8.21 6.80 -11.71
C LYS A 141 6.82 6.26 -11.39
N SER A 142 5.88 7.16 -11.11
CA SER A 142 4.51 6.85 -10.71
C SER A 142 3.86 5.88 -11.70
N VAL A 143 3.43 4.73 -11.18
CA VAL A 143 2.63 3.72 -11.91
C VAL A 143 1.20 4.24 -12.17
N ASP A 144 0.75 5.27 -11.44
CA ASP A 144 -0.62 5.79 -11.54
C ASP A 144 -0.97 6.40 -12.90
N ASP A 145 -0.01 6.93 -13.66
CA ASP A 145 -0.29 7.62 -14.93
C ASP A 145 -0.42 6.66 -16.14
N LYS A 146 -0.07 5.37 -16.02
CA LYS A 146 -0.16 4.39 -17.12
C LYS A 146 -1.31 3.40 -16.99
N VAL A 147 -1.92 3.23 -15.81
CA VAL A 147 -3.00 2.25 -15.59
C VAL A 147 -4.27 2.59 -16.38
N SER A 148 -4.48 3.87 -16.72
CA SER A 148 -5.67 4.29 -17.48
C SER A 148 -5.62 3.94 -18.98
N ALA A 149 -4.46 3.50 -19.50
CA ALA A 149 -4.26 3.27 -20.93
C ALA A 149 -4.08 1.79 -21.35
N ILE A 150 -4.10 0.83 -20.42
CA ILE A 150 -3.60 -0.54 -20.67
C ILE A 150 -4.56 -1.63 -20.15
N ALA A 151 -5.86 -1.45 -20.39
CA ALA A 151 -6.81 -2.55 -20.24
C ALA A 151 -7.46 -2.78 -21.60
N GLU A 152 -7.14 -3.90 -22.25
CA GLU A 152 -8.14 -4.47 -23.15
C GLU A 152 -9.26 -4.98 -22.25
N THR A 153 -10.41 -4.32 -22.34
CA THR A 153 -11.63 -4.78 -21.67
C THR A 153 -12.20 -5.94 -22.46
N GLU A 154 -11.98 -7.16 -21.98
CA GLU A 154 -12.68 -8.34 -22.47
C GLU A 154 -14.13 -8.29 -21.96
N ILE A 155 -15.09 -8.52 -22.85
CA ILE A 155 -16.52 -8.52 -22.52
C ILE A 155 -16.93 -9.94 -22.14
N ILE A 156 -17.26 -10.16 -20.86
CA ILE A 156 -17.80 -11.42 -20.36
C ILE A 156 -19.32 -11.41 -20.45
N GLU A 157 -19.92 -12.44 -21.05
CA GLU A 157 -21.37 -12.66 -21.08
C GLU A 157 -21.84 -13.54 -19.90
N ASP A 158 -22.36 -12.92 -18.83
CA ASP A 158 -23.03 -13.68 -17.75
C ASP A 158 -24.51 -13.88 -18.10
N ALA A 159 -24.94 -15.11 -18.46
CA ALA A 159 -26.35 -15.41 -18.66
C ALA A 159 -27.11 -15.37 -17.33
N VAL A 160 -28.04 -14.43 -17.20
CA VAL A 160 -28.91 -14.23 -16.03
C VAL A 160 -30.20 -15.05 -16.13
N PHE A 161 -30.61 -15.35 -17.37
CA PHE A 161 -31.68 -16.27 -17.70
C PHE A 161 -31.36 -16.90 -19.07
N ASP A 162 -31.50 -18.21 -19.18
CA ASP A 162 -31.32 -18.98 -20.42
C ASP A 162 -32.58 -19.82 -20.66
N GLY A 163 -33.28 -19.56 -21.78
CA GLY A 163 -34.53 -20.21 -22.12
C GLY A 163 -34.38 -21.63 -22.69
N GLY A 164 -33.16 -22.06 -23.04
CA GLY A 164 -32.87 -23.39 -23.60
C GLY A 164 -32.64 -23.39 -25.10
N THR A 165 -33.05 -24.46 -25.79
CA THR A 165 -32.88 -24.68 -27.25
C THR A 165 -34.17 -25.08 -27.96
N GLY A 166 -35.32 -24.80 -27.35
CA GLY A 166 -36.53 -25.59 -27.59
C GLY A 166 -37.16 -25.53 -28.98
N ASP A 167 -38.25 -26.28 -29.12
CA ASP A 167 -38.90 -26.52 -30.41
C ASP A 167 -39.58 -25.28 -30.99
N ILE A 168 -39.86 -25.31 -32.29
CA ILE A 168 -40.63 -24.27 -32.96
C ILE A 168 -42.12 -24.43 -32.61
N LEU A 169 -42.76 -23.34 -32.21
CA LEU A 169 -44.21 -23.20 -32.07
C LEU A 169 -44.69 -22.02 -32.94
N TYR A 170 -45.94 -22.07 -33.40
CA TYR A 170 -46.53 -20.99 -34.22
C TYR A 170 -45.70 -20.62 -35.45
N ASP A 171 -45.49 -21.59 -36.35
CA ASP A 171 -44.76 -21.44 -37.62
C ASP A 171 -45.62 -20.97 -38.81
N ASP A 172 -46.82 -20.46 -38.53
CA ASP A 172 -47.69 -19.86 -39.55
C ASP A 172 -47.15 -18.49 -40.00
N ASP A 173 -47.31 -18.18 -41.30
CA ASP A 173 -46.80 -16.96 -41.94
C ASP A 173 -47.54 -15.66 -41.54
N VAL A 174 -48.28 -15.67 -40.43
CA VAL A 174 -49.10 -14.55 -40.00
C VAL A 174 -48.55 -13.83 -38.78
N PHE A 175 -47.59 -14.39 -38.04
CA PHE A 175 -47.09 -13.79 -36.79
C PHE A 175 -45.88 -12.88 -37.02
N ARG A 176 -45.82 -11.78 -36.25
CA ARG A 176 -44.75 -10.78 -36.34
C ARG A 176 -44.15 -10.35 -35.01
N GLY A 177 -44.68 -10.79 -33.87
CA GLY A 177 -44.12 -10.39 -32.58
C GLY A 177 -44.80 -11.05 -31.39
N TRP A 178 -44.13 -11.01 -30.25
CA TRP A 178 -44.47 -11.75 -29.03
C TRP A 178 -44.18 -10.93 -27.78
N GLY A 179 -44.96 -11.14 -26.72
CA GLY A 179 -44.74 -10.50 -25.43
C GLY A 179 -45.26 -11.31 -24.25
N THR A 180 -44.45 -11.43 -23.20
CA THR A 180 -44.78 -12.16 -21.97
C THR A 180 -43.91 -11.72 -20.78
N ASN A 181 -44.24 -12.25 -19.60
CA ASN A 181 -43.48 -12.07 -18.38
C ASN A 181 -42.36 -13.13 -18.29
N TYR A 182 -41.19 -12.78 -17.76
CA TYR A 182 -40.03 -13.66 -17.55
C TYR A 182 -39.66 -13.84 -16.06
N GLY A 183 -40.50 -13.35 -15.15
CA GLY A 183 -40.27 -13.43 -13.70
C GLY A 183 -39.24 -12.43 -13.19
N VAL A 184 -38.74 -12.68 -11.99
CA VAL A 184 -37.74 -11.81 -11.34
C VAL A 184 -36.34 -12.12 -11.88
N LEU A 185 -35.76 -11.16 -12.60
CA LEU A 185 -34.42 -11.27 -13.18
C LEU A 185 -33.43 -10.33 -12.48
N LYS A 186 -32.17 -10.75 -12.36
CA LYS A 186 -31.07 -9.86 -11.92
C LYS A 186 -30.71 -8.88 -13.06
N ASN A 187 -29.80 -7.95 -12.80
CA ASN A 187 -29.40 -6.93 -13.78
C ASN A 187 -28.87 -7.54 -15.08
N PHE A 188 -29.23 -6.96 -16.23
CA PHE A 188 -28.76 -7.36 -17.56
C PHE A 188 -28.61 -6.13 -18.47
N ASN A 189 -27.88 -6.27 -19.57
CA ASN A 189 -27.68 -5.21 -20.58
C ASN A 189 -27.62 -5.76 -22.02
N ARG A 190 -27.85 -7.06 -22.23
CA ARG A 190 -27.98 -7.68 -23.55
C ARG A 190 -29.15 -8.67 -23.54
N LEU A 191 -29.88 -8.74 -24.65
CA LEU A 191 -30.90 -9.77 -24.93
C LEU A 191 -30.46 -10.62 -26.11
N LYS A 192 -30.72 -11.92 -26.08
CA LYS A 192 -30.63 -12.80 -27.26
C LYS A 192 -31.98 -13.47 -27.47
N ILE A 193 -32.71 -13.08 -28.50
CA ILE A 193 -34.05 -13.61 -28.81
C ILE A 193 -33.92 -14.71 -29.85
N HIS A 194 -34.30 -15.93 -29.50
CA HIS A 194 -34.29 -17.05 -30.43
C HIS A 194 -35.48 -16.93 -31.38
N HIS A 195 -35.19 -16.93 -32.67
CA HIS A 195 -36.21 -16.79 -33.70
C HIS A 195 -35.91 -17.69 -34.89
N LYS A 196 -36.92 -17.86 -35.73
CA LYS A 196 -36.80 -18.44 -37.06
C LYS A 196 -37.48 -17.53 -38.08
N ASP A 197 -36.78 -17.22 -39.17
CA ASP A 197 -37.39 -16.59 -40.34
C ASP A 197 -38.28 -17.60 -41.06
N ILE A 198 -39.54 -17.23 -41.32
CA ILE A 198 -40.56 -18.14 -41.88
C ILE A 198 -41.15 -17.65 -43.20
N SER A 199 -40.71 -16.50 -43.73
CA SER A 199 -41.23 -15.97 -44.99
C SER A 199 -40.13 -15.43 -45.89
N SER A 200 -39.97 -16.06 -47.05
CA SER A 200 -39.10 -15.57 -48.12
C SER A 200 -39.62 -14.29 -48.80
N ILE A 201 -40.89 -13.92 -48.56
CA ILE A 201 -41.58 -12.77 -49.15
C ILE A 201 -41.60 -11.57 -48.21
N ILE A 202 -41.85 -11.78 -46.91
CA ILE A 202 -41.96 -10.72 -45.91
C ILE A 202 -40.97 -10.96 -44.76
N LYS A 203 -39.70 -10.73 -45.08
CA LYS A 203 -38.58 -10.95 -44.15
C LYS A 203 -38.55 -9.93 -43.03
N VAL A 204 -38.21 -10.40 -41.83
CA VAL A 204 -37.87 -9.50 -40.73
C VAL A 204 -36.53 -8.84 -41.07
N THR A 205 -36.57 -7.52 -41.23
CA THR A 205 -35.36 -6.69 -41.44
C THR A 205 -35.16 -5.69 -40.30
N LYS A 206 -36.20 -5.47 -39.50
CA LYS A 206 -36.16 -4.64 -38.30
C LYS A 206 -36.98 -5.27 -37.19
N LEU A 207 -36.49 -5.18 -35.96
CA LEU A 207 -37.14 -5.65 -34.74
C LEU A 207 -37.21 -4.52 -33.71
N ARG A 208 -38.41 -4.26 -33.18
CA ARG A 208 -38.60 -3.45 -31.98
C ARG A 208 -38.67 -4.32 -30.75
N TYR A 209 -38.23 -3.77 -29.63
CA TYR A 209 -38.36 -4.41 -28.33
C TYR A 209 -38.71 -3.40 -27.24
N ARG A 210 -39.37 -3.89 -26.18
CA ARG A 210 -39.63 -3.12 -24.96
C ARG A 210 -39.58 -4.04 -23.75
N VAL A 211 -38.85 -3.59 -22.73
CA VAL A 211 -38.69 -4.23 -21.43
C VAL A 211 -39.39 -3.35 -20.41
N CYS A 212 -40.34 -3.92 -19.67
CA CYS A 212 -41.12 -3.20 -18.65
C CYS A 212 -41.01 -3.88 -17.29
N GLU A 213 -41.17 -3.07 -16.24
CA GLU A 213 -41.31 -3.55 -14.87
C GLU A 213 -42.71 -4.13 -14.62
N ASN A 214 -42.78 -5.28 -13.95
CA ASN A 214 -43.98 -6.05 -13.58
C ASN A 214 -44.83 -6.59 -14.73
N ASP A 215 -45.34 -5.74 -15.60
CA ASP A 215 -46.21 -6.10 -16.72
C ASP A 215 -46.11 -5.10 -17.88
N ARG A 216 -46.92 -5.28 -18.93
CA ARG A 216 -46.90 -4.46 -20.15
C ARG A 216 -47.21 -2.97 -19.93
N ASN A 217 -47.88 -2.61 -18.84
CA ASN A 217 -48.25 -1.25 -18.49
C ASN A 217 -47.28 -0.62 -17.48
N GLY A 218 -46.33 -1.39 -16.95
CA GLY A 218 -45.37 -0.89 -15.98
C GLY A 218 -44.29 -0.01 -16.62
N ALA A 219 -43.38 0.47 -15.77
CA ALA A 219 -42.34 1.40 -16.18
C ALA A 219 -41.43 0.76 -17.24
N VAL A 220 -41.21 1.47 -18.36
CA VAL A 220 -40.30 1.02 -19.42
C VAL A 220 -38.86 1.13 -18.92
N LEU A 221 -38.19 -0.01 -18.80
CA LEU A 221 -36.80 -0.13 -18.34
C LEU A 221 -35.80 -0.06 -19.50
N ALA A 222 -36.18 -0.57 -20.67
CA ALA A 222 -35.42 -0.44 -21.91
C ALA A 222 -36.36 -0.59 -23.12
N ASN A 223 -36.09 0.13 -24.21
CA ASN A 223 -36.77 -0.08 -25.49
C ASN A 223 -35.83 0.29 -26.64
N GLY A 224 -36.18 -0.12 -27.85
CA GLY A 224 -35.39 0.21 -29.03
C GLY A 224 -35.88 -0.48 -30.29
N GLU A 225 -35.21 -0.16 -31.38
CA GLU A 225 -35.33 -0.80 -32.69
C GLU A 225 -33.93 -1.26 -33.11
N VAL A 226 -33.81 -2.50 -33.56
CA VAL A 226 -32.58 -3.06 -34.12
C VAL A 226 -32.80 -3.51 -35.54
N ASP A 227 -31.84 -3.25 -36.40
CA ASP A 227 -31.79 -3.88 -37.72
C ASP A 227 -31.38 -5.34 -37.57
N VAL A 228 -31.99 -6.22 -38.35
CA VAL A 228 -31.69 -7.65 -38.33
C VAL A 228 -31.48 -8.17 -39.74
N ASP A 229 -30.53 -9.10 -39.89
CA ASP A 229 -30.18 -9.70 -41.18
C ASP A 229 -30.17 -11.22 -41.04
N PHE A 230 -31.16 -11.87 -41.66
CA PHE A 230 -31.33 -13.32 -41.62
C PHE A 230 -31.45 -13.92 -43.00
N SER A 231 -30.80 -15.07 -43.18
CA SER A 231 -30.98 -15.90 -44.35
C SER A 231 -32.35 -16.58 -44.29
N ASP A 232 -32.92 -16.86 -45.47
CA ASP A 232 -34.25 -17.48 -45.58
C ASP A 232 -34.30 -18.84 -44.85
N GLY A 233 -35.26 -19.02 -43.95
CA GLY A 233 -35.41 -20.22 -43.13
C GLY A 233 -34.38 -20.40 -42.02
N GLN A 234 -33.51 -19.41 -41.76
CA GLN A 234 -32.49 -19.50 -40.71
C GLN A 234 -33.12 -19.49 -39.32
N ILE A 235 -32.61 -20.38 -38.47
CA ILE A 235 -32.89 -20.43 -37.02
C ILE A 235 -31.67 -19.83 -36.31
N GLY A 236 -31.89 -18.87 -35.40
CA GLY A 236 -30.80 -18.27 -34.65
C GLY A 236 -31.21 -17.18 -33.67
N PHE A 237 -30.23 -16.58 -33.00
CA PHE A 237 -30.46 -15.52 -32.01
C PHE A 237 -30.33 -14.12 -32.63
N ILE A 238 -31.34 -13.28 -32.41
CA ILE A 238 -31.22 -11.82 -32.55
C ILE A 238 -30.55 -11.30 -31.29
N THR A 239 -29.35 -10.74 -31.41
CA THR A 239 -28.63 -10.13 -30.27
C THR A 239 -28.94 -8.63 -30.21
N ILE A 240 -29.40 -8.17 -29.06
CA ILE A 240 -29.75 -6.78 -28.79
C ILE A 240 -28.91 -6.28 -27.62
N ASP A 241 -28.01 -5.35 -27.91
CA ASP A 241 -27.30 -4.60 -26.88
C ASP A 241 -28.16 -3.43 -26.40
N LEU A 242 -28.46 -3.42 -25.11
CA LEU A 242 -29.27 -2.37 -24.51
C LEU A 242 -28.39 -1.13 -24.30
N SER A 243 -28.93 0.04 -24.62
CA SER A 243 -28.24 1.33 -24.48
C SER A 243 -27.81 1.65 -23.03
N SER A 244 -28.43 0.99 -22.05
CA SER A 244 -28.05 1.07 -20.66
C SER A 244 -28.32 -0.24 -19.92
N LYS A 245 -27.63 -0.44 -18.80
CA LYS A 245 -27.87 -1.58 -17.92
C LYS A 245 -29.26 -1.48 -17.28
N VAL A 246 -30.09 -2.48 -17.52
CA VAL A 246 -31.38 -2.65 -16.84
C VAL A 246 -31.08 -3.13 -15.42
N SER A 247 -31.31 -2.24 -14.45
CA SER A 247 -31.18 -2.55 -13.03
C SER A 247 -32.53 -2.92 -12.44
N ASN A 248 -32.61 -4.06 -11.75
CA ASN A 248 -33.82 -4.53 -11.06
C ASN A 248 -33.61 -4.65 -9.54
N PRO A 249 -33.33 -3.54 -8.83
CA PRO A 249 -33.01 -3.57 -7.40
C PRO A 249 -34.19 -3.98 -6.52
N ASN A 250 -35.42 -3.85 -7.02
CA ASN A 250 -36.65 -4.13 -6.27
C ASN A 250 -37.14 -5.58 -6.46
N ASN A 251 -36.40 -6.42 -7.19
CA ASN A 251 -36.82 -7.78 -7.54
C ASN A 251 -38.21 -7.83 -8.21
N SER A 252 -38.52 -6.86 -9.05
CA SER A 252 -39.77 -6.79 -9.80
C SER A 252 -39.78 -7.86 -10.90
N ASN A 253 -40.97 -8.31 -11.31
CA ASN A 253 -41.05 -9.18 -12.49
C ASN A 253 -40.67 -8.40 -13.75
N ILE A 254 -40.08 -9.06 -14.75
CA ILE A 254 -39.70 -8.42 -16.01
C ILE A 254 -40.67 -8.86 -17.09
N TRP A 255 -41.29 -7.88 -17.76
CA TRP A 255 -42.06 -8.07 -18.98
C TRP A 255 -41.18 -7.74 -20.19
N LEU A 256 -41.18 -8.61 -21.19
CA LEU A 256 -40.50 -8.36 -22.46
C LEU A 256 -41.50 -8.56 -23.60
N GLU A 257 -41.47 -7.62 -24.54
CA GLU A 257 -42.14 -7.73 -25.83
C GLU A 257 -41.19 -7.36 -26.97
N PHE A 258 -41.35 -8.03 -28.10
CA PHE A 258 -40.58 -7.79 -29.31
C PHE A 258 -41.42 -8.06 -30.56
N TRP A 259 -41.24 -7.26 -31.61
CA TRP A 259 -41.97 -7.43 -32.87
C TRP A 259 -41.21 -6.89 -34.07
N GLY A 260 -41.34 -7.59 -35.19
CA GLY A 260 -40.65 -7.34 -36.44
C GLY A 260 -41.53 -6.68 -37.49
N ASN A 261 -40.89 -6.07 -38.49
CA ASN A 261 -41.56 -5.58 -39.69
C ASN A 261 -41.88 -6.69 -40.71
N GLY A 262 -41.42 -7.91 -40.43
CA GLY A 262 -41.67 -9.13 -41.20
C GLY A 262 -42.20 -10.27 -40.34
N ASN A 263 -42.36 -11.44 -40.93
CA ASN A 263 -42.97 -12.60 -40.29
C ASN A 263 -41.94 -13.43 -39.51
N MET A 264 -42.30 -13.90 -38.32
CA MET A 264 -41.41 -14.67 -37.45
C MET A 264 -42.15 -15.75 -36.67
N ALA A 265 -41.48 -16.90 -36.51
CA ALA A 265 -41.96 -17.96 -35.63
C ALA A 265 -41.47 -17.79 -34.18
N PHE A 266 -42.23 -18.40 -33.27
CA PHE A 266 -41.92 -18.47 -31.85
C PHE A 266 -41.11 -19.73 -31.57
N ILE A 267 -39.90 -19.57 -31.04
CA ILE A 267 -39.14 -20.72 -30.52
C ILE A 267 -39.43 -20.80 -29.03
N LYS A 268 -39.96 -21.95 -28.59
CA LYS A 268 -40.31 -22.10 -27.18
C LYS A 268 -39.10 -22.45 -26.34
N THR A 269 -39.16 -22.07 -25.07
CA THR A 269 -38.26 -22.60 -24.04
C THR A 269 -38.50 -24.10 -23.81
N ASP A 270 -37.43 -24.85 -23.52
CA ASP A 270 -37.51 -26.27 -23.11
C ASP A 270 -38.09 -26.46 -21.70
N ASN A 271 -38.05 -25.39 -20.90
CA ASN A 271 -38.54 -25.39 -19.53
C ASN A 271 -40.03 -25.04 -19.44
N SER A 272 -40.77 -25.79 -18.63
CA SER A 272 -42.14 -25.43 -18.25
C SER A 272 -42.13 -24.38 -17.14
N TYR A 273 -42.59 -23.17 -17.46
CA TYR A 273 -42.80 -22.06 -16.52
C TYR A 273 -44.23 -22.05 -15.98
N SER A 274 -44.50 -21.23 -14.95
CA SER A 274 -45.86 -21.03 -14.47
C SER A 274 -46.78 -20.53 -15.58
N THR A 275 -47.98 -21.11 -15.64
CA THR A 275 -49.00 -20.84 -16.66
C THR A 275 -49.30 -19.35 -16.77
N ARG A 276 -49.15 -18.78 -17.96
CA ARG A 276 -49.39 -17.37 -18.23
C ARG A 276 -49.93 -17.16 -19.65
N LYS A 277 -50.68 -16.08 -19.85
CA LYS A 277 -51.12 -15.67 -21.18
C LYS A 277 -49.99 -14.93 -21.89
N ILE A 278 -49.79 -15.27 -23.16
CA ILE A 278 -48.83 -14.60 -24.04
C ILE A 278 -49.60 -13.63 -24.93
N ARG A 279 -48.93 -12.59 -25.40
CA ARG A 279 -49.47 -11.65 -26.39
C ARG A 279 -48.68 -11.76 -27.68
N TYR A 280 -49.35 -11.53 -28.80
CA TYR A 280 -48.74 -11.60 -30.13
C TYR A 280 -49.26 -10.51 -31.07
N GLN A 281 -48.46 -10.19 -32.08
CA GLN A 281 -48.86 -9.38 -33.23
C GLN A 281 -48.90 -10.22 -34.50
N THR A 282 -49.78 -9.85 -35.42
CA THR A 282 -49.96 -10.52 -36.71
C THR A 282 -49.76 -9.57 -37.88
N THR A 283 -49.72 -10.10 -39.11
CA THR A 283 -49.62 -9.35 -40.38
C THR A 283 -50.76 -8.36 -40.61
N SER A 284 -51.90 -8.49 -39.93
CA SER A 284 -52.99 -7.51 -39.98
C SER A 284 -52.73 -6.25 -39.14
N MET A 285 -51.69 -6.26 -38.31
CA MET A 285 -51.25 -5.12 -37.48
C MET A 285 -50.06 -4.43 -38.15
N SER A 286 -49.96 -3.13 -38.00
CA SER A 286 -48.84 -2.34 -38.52
C SER A 286 -47.60 -2.51 -37.65
N TYR A 287 -46.42 -2.55 -38.27
CA TYR A 287 -45.14 -2.52 -37.55
C TYR A 287 -45.00 -1.30 -36.62
N ASN A 288 -45.67 -0.20 -36.96
CA ASN A 288 -45.64 1.02 -36.18
C ASN A 288 -46.66 1.07 -35.05
N ASP A 289 -47.50 0.05 -34.90
CA ASP A 289 -48.49 -0.02 -33.83
C ASP A 289 -47.82 -0.21 -32.45
N ASP A 290 -48.49 0.24 -31.40
CA ASP A 290 -48.02 0.08 -30.03
C ASP A 290 -48.33 -1.34 -29.58
N PHE A 291 -47.32 -2.20 -29.53
CA PHE A 291 -47.48 -3.60 -29.14
C PHE A 291 -48.29 -3.76 -27.84
N SER A 292 -48.15 -2.84 -26.90
CA SER A 292 -48.82 -2.92 -25.60
C SER A 292 -50.33 -2.75 -25.67
N GLN A 293 -50.82 -2.02 -26.69
CA GLN A 293 -52.23 -1.72 -26.91
C GLN A 293 -52.82 -2.61 -28.00
N ASP A 294 -52.08 -2.81 -29.08
CA ASP A 294 -52.60 -3.35 -30.34
C ASP A 294 -52.37 -4.87 -30.48
N SER A 295 -51.51 -5.48 -29.66
CA SER A 295 -51.33 -6.95 -29.65
C SER A 295 -52.58 -7.70 -29.21
N ILE A 296 -52.70 -8.97 -29.61
CA ILE A 296 -53.77 -9.87 -29.19
C ILE A 296 -53.25 -10.80 -28.08
N GLN A 297 -54.03 -10.98 -27.02
CA GLN A 297 -53.73 -11.96 -25.97
C GLN A 297 -54.26 -13.33 -26.33
N THR A 298 -53.50 -14.38 -26.03
CA THR A 298 -53.96 -15.76 -26.22
C THR A 298 -55.19 -16.07 -25.37
N SER A 299 -56.06 -16.94 -25.89
CA SER A 299 -57.26 -17.41 -25.17
C SER A 299 -56.93 -18.43 -24.07
N VAL A 300 -55.81 -19.14 -24.21
CA VAL A 300 -55.30 -20.16 -23.27
C VAL A 300 -54.01 -19.71 -22.59
N ASP A 301 -53.72 -20.31 -21.44
CA ASP A 301 -52.46 -20.13 -20.71
C ASP A 301 -51.40 -21.09 -21.24
N PHE A 302 -50.17 -20.60 -21.36
CA PHE A 302 -49.01 -21.38 -21.79
C PHE A 302 -48.05 -21.58 -20.62
N THR A 303 -47.49 -22.79 -20.53
CA THR A 303 -46.32 -23.09 -19.69
C THR A 303 -45.01 -22.82 -20.41
N GLU A 304 -45.06 -22.67 -21.74
CA GLU A 304 -43.91 -22.49 -22.62
C GLU A 304 -43.90 -21.04 -23.11
N ILE A 305 -42.75 -20.36 -23.05
CA ILE A 305 -42.61 -18.93 -23.39
C ILE A 305 -41.55 -18.75 -24.51
N PRO A 306 -41.41 -17.56 -25.13
CA PRO A 306 -40.38 -17.37 -26.15
C PRO A 306 -38.99 -17.54 -25.55
N ASP A 307 -38.11 -18.27 -26.23
CA ASP A 307 -36.72 -18.46 -25.83
C ASP A 307 -35.93 -17.17 -26.00
N VAL A 308 -35.61 -16.56 -24.86
CA VAL A 308 -34.84 -15.32 -24.78
C VAL A 308 -33.79 -15.47 -23.70
N LYS A 309 -32.54 -15.12 -24.01
CA LYS A 309 -31.46 -15.01 -23.02
C LYS A 309 -31.29 -13.59 -22.55
N PHE A 310 -31.20 -13.40 -21.24
CA PHE A 310 -30.87 -12.12 -20.60
C PHE A 310 -29.43 -12.18 -20.13
N ILE A 311 -28.58 -11.29 -20.61
CA ILE A 311 -27.13 -11.35 -20.42
C ILE A 311 -26.63 -10.07 -19.76
N LEU A 312 -25.75 -10.21 -18.78
CA LEU A 312 -25.00 -9.11 -18.19
C LEU A 312 -23.56 -9.13 -18.74
N LEU A 313 -23.27 -8.21 -19.64
CA LEU A 313 -21.93 -7.90 -20.12
C LEU A 313 -21.14 -7.19 -19.01
N ARG A 314 -19.98 -7.75 -18.67
CA ARG A 314 -19.01 -7.13 -17.77
C ARG A 314 -17.67 -6.97 -18.47
N ASN A 315 -17.02 -5.84 -18.21
CA ASN A 315 -15.66 -5.62 -18.66
C ASN A 315 -14.70 -6.26 -17.66
N LYS A 316 -13.92 -7.25 -18.10
CA LYS A 316 -12.75 -7.74 -17.39
C LYS A 316 -11.54 -7.01 -17.94
N ALA A 317 -10.84 -6.29 -17.08
CA ALA A 317 -9.55 -5.70 -17.43
C ALA A 317 -8.51 -6.83 -17.43
N SER A 318 -8.00 -7.17 -18.60
CA SER A 318 -6.89 -8.10 -18.75
C SER A 318 -5.63 -7.30 -19.08
N VAL A 319 -4.52 -7.70 -18.47
CA VAL A 319 -3.19 -7.12 -18.74
C VAL A 319 -2.71 -7.70 -20.06
N THR A 320 -2.37 -6.87 -21.05
CA THR A 320 -1.93 -7.36 -22.36
C THR A 320 -0.57 -8.06 -22.25
N ASP A 321 -0.31 -9.03 -23.12
CA ASP A 321 1.00 -9.68 -23.28
C ASP A 321 2.10 -8.64 -23.54
N GLU A 322 1.77 -7.49 -24.11
CA GLU A 322 2.70 -6.39 -24.37
C GLU A 322 3.12 -5.68 -23.07
N PHE A 323 2.23 -5.50 -22.10
CA PHE A 323 2.59 -4.99 -20.77
C PHE A 323 3.30 -6.03 -19.92
N ALA A 324 2.87 -7.31 -20.01
CA ALA A 324 3.63 -8.41 -19.42
C ALA A 324 5.05 -8.42 -19.98
N ASN A 325 5.21 -8.25 -21.29
CA ASN A 325 6.50 -8.13 -21.93
C ASN A 325 7.22 -6.81 -21.61
N GLU A 326 6.58 -5.65 -21.43
CA GLU A 326 7.26 -4.38 -21.05
C GLU A 326 7.77 -4.44 -19.61
N VAL A 327 6.97 -4.98 -18.69
CA VAL A 327 7.36 -5.23 -17.28
C VAL A 327 8.43 -6.32 -17.18
N LEU A 328 8.36 -7.35 -18.03
CA LEU A 328 9.36 -8.43 -18.07
C LEU A 328 10.62 -8.08 -18.90
N SER A 329 10.58 -7.12 -19.82
CA SER A 329 11.67 -6.94 -20.80
C SER A 329 12.62 -5.78 -20.56
N LYS A 330 12.38 -4.81 -19.65
CA LYS A 330 13.35 -3.68 -19.56
C LYS A 330 13.86 -3.15 -18.23
N ASP A 331 13.48 -3.68 -17.06
CA ASP A 331 14.21 -3.34 -15.82
C ASP A 331 14.55 -4.53 -14.91
N ALA A 332 14.41 -5.78 -15.39
CA ALA A 332 14.75 -6.97 -14.60
C ALA A 332 15.50 -8.07 -15.39
N GLN A 333 16.29 -7.73 -16.40
CA GLN A 333 17.23 -8.69 -17.01
C GLN A 333 18.69 -8.27 -16.78
N GLY A 334 19.28 -8.83 -15.71
CA GLY A 334 20.66 -9.28 -15.79
C GLY A 334 20.73 -10.34 -16.89
N ARG A 335 21.27 -9.95 -18.04
CA ARG A 335 21.42 -10.79 -19.23
C ARG A 335 22.43 -11.90 -18.93
N VAL A 336 21.98 -13.14 -18.72
CA VAL A 336 22.85 -14.31 -18.88
C VAL A 336 22.89 -14.64 -20.37
N GLU A 337 23.93 -14.17 -21.04
CA GLU A 337 24.28 -14.66 -22.37
C GLU A 337 24.84 -16.07 -22.23
N THR A 338 24.21 -17.04 -22.89
CA THR A 338 24.70 -18.42 -23.00
C THR A 338 25.93 -18.47 -23.89
N GLY A 339 27.09 -18.10 -23.33
CA GLY A 339 28.40 -18.43 -23.85
C GLY A 339 28.99 -19.64 -23.12
N ASN A 340 29.19 -20.75 -23.86
CA ASN A 340 30.10 -21.88 -23.61
C ASN A 340 30.56 -22.17 -22.16
N ARG A 341 29.63 -22.27 -21.21
CA ARG A 341 29.87 -22.99 -19.96
C ARG A 341 28.96 -24.22 -19.94
N LYS A 342 29.57 -25.33 -19.53
CA LYS A 342 28.95 -26.62 -19.27
C LYS A 342 27.57 -26.38 -18.64
N ALA A 343 26.51 -26.97 -19.24
CA ALA A 343 25.16 -26.84 -18.74
C ALA A 343 25.15 -27.00 -17.21
N VAL A 344 24.69 -25.95 -16.52
CA VAL A 344 24.39 -26.02 -15.08
C VAL A 344 23.50 -27.24 -14.88
N SER A 345 23.83 -28.06 -13.88
CA SER A 345 23.08 -29.29 -13.64
C SER A 345 21.60 -28.95 -13.46
N GLY A 346 20.69 -29.86 -13.83
CA GLY A 346 19.25 -29.63 -13.69
C GLY A 346 18.81 -29.24 -12.27
N ASP A 347 19.64 -29.53 -11.26
CA ASP A 347 19.41 -29.17 -9.87
C ASP A 347 19.79 -27.70 -9.54
N GLU A 348 20.74 -27.11 -10.27
CA GLU A 348 21.09 -25.68 -10.17
C GLU A 348 20.12 -24.79 -10.94
N VAL A 349 19.56 -25.27 -12.07
CA VAL A 349 18.47 -24.57 -12.77
C VAL A 349 17.19 -24.60 -11.91
N LYS A 350 16.89 -25.71 -11.24
CA LYS A 350 15.79 -25.78 -10.26
C LYS A 350 15.94 -24.79 -9.11
N LEU A 351 17.15 -24.42 -8.69
CA LEU A 351 17.38 -23.43 -7.63
C LEU A 351 17.07 -21.98 -8.08
N VAL A 352 17.17 -21.68 -9.38
CA VAL A 352 16.89 -20.34 -9.95
C VAL A 352 15.42 -20.18 -10.35
N VAL A 353 14.75 -21.28 -10.73
CA VAL A 353 13.32 -21.27 -11.12
C VAL A 353 12.38 -21.51 -9.93
N LYS A 354 12.86 -22.17 -8.86
CA LYS A 354 12.09 -22.41 -7.60
C LYS A 354 11.32 -21.20 -7.07
N PRO A 355 11.90 -19.99 -7.01
CA PRO A 355 11.20 -18.83 -6.48
C PRO A 355 9.97 -18.46 -7.32
N PHE A 356 9.97 -18.74 -8.62
CA PHE A 356 8.86 -18.44 -9.54
C PHE A 356 7.82 -19.57 -9.60
N GLU A 357 8.24 -20.83 -9.50
CA GLU A 357 7.34 -21.99 -9.33
C GLU A 357 6.60 -21.95 -7.99
N ASP A 358 7.20 -21.33 -6.95
CA ASP A 358 6.52 -21.04 -5.69
C ASP A 358 5.57 -19.82 -5.78
N LEU A 359 5.68 -18.99 -6.83
CA LEU A 359 4.90 -17.76 -7.00
C LEU A 359 3.64 -17.95 -7.85
N ILE A 360 3.70 -18.80 -8.88
CA ILE A 360 2.60 -19.03 -9.83
C ILE A 360 2.33 -20.54 -9.93
N SER A 361 1.09 -20.96 -9.71
CA SER A 361 0.60 -22.32 -10.00
C SER A 361 -0.35 -22.28 -11.18
N ASP A 362 -0.29 -23.29 -12.05
CA ASP A 362 -1.27 -23.46 -13.11
C ASP A 362 -2.61 -23.91 -12.50
N GLU A 363 -3.68 -23.16 -12.75
CA GLU A 363 -5.05 -23.55 -12.39
C GLU A 363 -5.81 -23.91 -13.67
N PHE A 364 -6.52 -25.03 -13.64
CA PHE A 364 -7.36 -25.46 -14.75
C PHE A 364 -8.63 -24.61 -14.84
N ILE A 365 -8.79 -23.90 -15.94
CA ILE A 365 -9.98 -23.13 -16.28
C ILE A 365 -10.82 -23.96 -17.25
N SER A 366 -11.99 -24.43 -16.80
CA SER A 366 -12.94 -25.10 -17.69
C SER A 366 -13.59 -24.08 -18.62
N GLU A 367 -13.40 -24.27 -19.93
CA GLU A 367 -14.03 -23.47 -20.99
C GLU A 367 -15.36 -24.08 -21.45
N ARG A 368 -15.50 -25.40 -21.30
CA ARG A 368 -16.72 -26.15 -21.63
C ARG A 368 -16.98 -27.26 -20.61
N THR A 369 -18.24 -27.41 -20.24
CA THR A 369 -18.73 -28.46 -19.31
C THR A 369 -19.84 -29.26 -19.99
N GLU A 370 -19.71 -30.59 -20.02
CA GLU A 370 -20.79 -31.52 -20.41
C GLU A 370 -21.24 -32.30 -19.17
N VAL A 371 -22.49 -32.09 -18.74
CA VAL A 371 -23.09 -32.82 -17.60
C VAL A 371 -23.62 -34.16 -18.07
N ILE A 372 -23.11 -35.26 -17.54
CA ILE A 372 -23.49 -36.62 -17.96
C ILE A 372 -24.71 -37.13 -17.20
N SER A 373 -24.92 -36.72 -15.94
CA SER A 373 -26.06 -37.16 -15.12
C SER A 373 -26.30 -36.21 -13.94
N GLY A 374 -27.51 -36.25 -13.36
CA GLY A 374 -28.03 -35.28 -12.38
C GLY A 374 -27.28 -35.15 -11.04
N ASP A 375 -27.74 -34.23 -10.21
CA ASP A 375 -27.02 -33.67 -9.06
C ASP A 375 -27.57 -34.09 -7.68
N SER A 376 -28.40 -35.12 -7.59
CA SER A 376 -29.08 -35.54 -6.35
C SER A 376 -28.28 -36.59 -5.58
N ILE A 377 -28.38 -36.63 -4.25
CA ILE A 377 -27.86 -37.76 -3.48
C ILE A 377 -28.74 -38.98 -3.78
N VAL A 378 -28.16 -40.00 -4.40
CA VAL A 378 -28.87 -41.18 -4.88
C VAL A 378 -28.69 -42.37 -3.92
N ASN A 379 -27.54 -42.46 -3.26
CA ASN A 379 -27.30 -43.47 -2.24
C ASN A 379 -26.38 -42.93 -1.15
N ASN A 380 -26.87 -42.90 0.10
CA ASN A 380 -26.17 -42.37 1.26
C ASN A 380 -25.64 -43.47 2.21
N SER A 381 -25.59 -44.74 1.79
CA SER A 381 -25.00 -45.77 2.64
C SER A 381 -23.47 -45.60 2.73
N SER A 382 -22.95 -45.60 3.95
CA SER A 382 -21.56 -45.27 4.31
C SER A 382 -20.50 -46.33 3.94
N THR A 383 -20.72 -47.12 2.89
CA THR A 383 -19.91 -48.33 2.62
C THR A 383 -19.28 -48.38 1.23
N PHE A 384 -19.53 -47.40 0.36
CA PHE A 384 -18.99 -47.42 -1.00
C PHE A 384 -17.62 -46.75 -1.07
N ALA A 385 -16.64 -47.48 -1.60
CA ALA A 385 -15.29 -47.01 -1.81
C ALA A 385 -15.00 -46.66 -3.28
N GLY A 386 -15.92 -46.90 -4.21
CA GLY A 386 -15.76 -46.51 -5.60
C GLY A 386 -16.99 -46.80 -6.46
N TRP A 387 -17.08 -46.09 -7.58
CA TRP A 387 -18.20 -46.11 -8.51
C TRP A 387 -17.71 -46.04 -9.95
N GLY A 388 -18.48 -46.56 -10.90
CA GLY A 388 -18.22 -46.36 -12.32
C GLY A 388 -19.45 -46.60 -13.18
N GLN A 389 -19.44 -46.02 -14.37
CA GLN A 389 -20.54 -46.15 -15.34
C GLN A 389 -20.03 -46.11 -16.77
N ASP A 390 -20.81 -46.72 -17.66
CA ASP A 390 -20.66 -46.51 -19.10
C ASP A 390 -21.14 -45.09 -19.42
N ILE A 391 -20.30 -44.32 -20.10
CA ILE A 391 -20.60 -42.96 -20.51
C ILE A 391 -20.78 -42.85 -22.02
N GLY A 392 -20.87 -43.95 -22.77
CA GLY A 392 -21.07 -43.90 -24.20
C GLY A 392 -19.82 -43.49 -24.99
N ILE A 393 -20.03 -43.23 -26.28
CA ILE A 393 -19.05 -42.58 -27.14
C ILE A 393 -19.02 -41.09 -26.78
N ARG A 394 -17.84 -40.59 -26.43
CA ARG A 394 -17.60 -39.18 -26.09
C ARG A 394 -16.48 -38.59 -26.92
N ARG A 395 -16.59 -37.28 -27.17
CA ARG A 395 -15.57 -36.45 -27.82
C ARG A 395 -14.39 -36.24 -26.86
N ASP A 396 -13.38 -35.52 -27.32
CA ASP A 396 -12.18 -35.22 -26.55
C ASP A 396 -12.50 -34.35 -25.32
N PHE A 397 -11.81 -34.61 -24.21
CA PHE A 397 -11.90 -33.86 -22.94
C PHE A 397 -10.57 -33.96 -22.19
N ASN A 398 -10.29 -33.06 -21.26
CA ASN A 398 -9.05 -33.05 -20.47
C ASN A 398 -9.24 -33.01 -18.96
N ALA A 399 -10.48 -33.01 -18.47
CA ALA A 399 -10.76 -33.32 -17.07
C ALA A 399 -12.13 -33.98 -16.88
N ILE A 400 -12.30 -34.70 -15.76
CA ILE A 400 -13.59 -35.26 -15.31
C ILE A 400 -13.85 -34.80 -13.89
N SER A 401 -15.03 -34.24 -13.61
CA SER A 401 -15.43 -33.86 -12.26
C SER A 401 -16.53 -34.76 -11.72
N TYR A 402 -16.41 -35.11 -10.43
CA TYR A 402 -17.41 -35.81 -9.65
C TYR A 402 -17.80 -34.98 -8.44
N ASP A 403 -19.10 -34.89 -8.17
CA ASP A 403 -19.56 -34.39 -6.89
C ASP A 403 -19.63 -35.54 -5.89
N LEU A 404 -18.87 -35.42 -4.79
CA LEU A 404 -18.77 -36.47 -3.79
C LEU A 404 -19.15 -35.93 -2.41
N VAL A 405 -19.73 -36.78 -1.56
CA VAL A 405 -20.02 -36.46 -0.16
C VAL A 405 -19.39 -37.56 0.69
N ALA A 406 -18.38 -37.23 1.48
CA ALA A 406 -17.85 -38.17 2.47
C ALA A 406 -18.86 -38.30 3.61
N TYR A 407 -19.23 -39.53 3.97
CA TYR A 407 -20.28 -39.79 4.97
C TYR A 407 -19.75 -40.49 6.23
N ASP A 408 -18.63 -41.20 6.11
CA ASP A 408 -18.00 -41.92 7.22
C ASP A 408 -16.87 -41.08 7.84
N ASN A 409 -17.06 -40.64 9.09
CA ASN A 409 -16.05 -39.89 9.81
C ASN A 409 -14.83 -40.74 10.20
N GLU A 410 -14.99 -42.06 10.35
CA GLU A 410 -13.90 -42.97 10.72
C GLU A 410 -13.12 -43.44 9.49
N ASN A 411 -13.71 -43.31 8.30
CA ASN A 411 -13.16 -43.81 7.05
C ASN A 411 -13.14 -42.71 5.98
N LEU A 412 -12.63 -41.53 6.36
CA LEU A 412 -12.43 -40.44 5.43
C LEU A 412 -11.40 -40.83 4.36
N PRO A 413 -11.73 -40.65 3.08
CA PRO A 413 -10.83 -40.93 1.97
C PRO A 413 -9.72 -39.88 1.94
N THR A 414 -8.49 -40.35 1.73
CA THR A 414 -7.31 -39.51 1.60
C THR A 414 -6.89 -39.37 0.13
N TYR A 415 -7.35 -40.27 -0.73
CA TYR A 415 -7.21 -40.14 -2.18
C TYR A 415 -8.40 -40.72 -2.93
N LEU A 416 -8.53 -40.28 -4.17
CA LEU A 416 -9.35 -40.90 -5.19
C LEU A 416 -8.49 -41.22 -6.41
N GLU A 417 -8.77 -42.34 -7.06
CA GLU A 417 -8.15 -42.76 -8.30
C GLU A 417 -9.22 -42.97 -9.36
N MET A 418 -9.22 -42.12 -10.38
CA MET A 418 -10.11 -42.21 -11.52
C MET A 418 -9.45 -43.04 -12.63
N ARG A 419 -10.26 -43.87 -13.30
CA ARG A 419 -9.85 -44.65 -14.46
C ARG A 419 -10.85 -44.50 -15.60
N ILE A 420 -10.33 -44.37 -16.81
CA ILE A 420 -11.09 -44.49 -18.06
C ILE A 420 -10.76 -45.85 -18.67
N ARG A 421 -11.78 -46.63 -19.02
CA ARG A 421 -11.65 -47.97 -19.59
C ARG A 421 -12.39 -48.06 -20.92
N ASN A 422 -11.95 -48.99 -21.76
CA ASN A 422 -12.63 -49.31 -23.01
C ASN A 422 -13.87 -50.19 -22.76
N GLY A 423 -15.05 -49.59 -22.89
CA GLY A 423 -16.35 -50.25 -23.03
C GLY A 423 -16.99 -50.88 -21.78
N SER A 424 -16.21 -51.27 -20.76
CA SER A 424 -16.78 -51.89 -19.54
C SER A 424 -15.86 -51.73 -18.32
N SER A 425 -16.37 -52.09 -17.13
CA SER A 425 -15.59 -52.07 -15.88
C SER A 425 -14.39 -53.02 -15.88
N SER A 426 -14.43 -54.08 -16.69
CA SER A 426 -13.31 -55.01 -16.90
C SER A 426 -12.50 -54.71 -18.16
N GLY A 427 -12.88 -53.70 -18.92
CA GLY A 427 -12.19 -53.27 -20.13
C GLY A 427 -10.76 -52.78 -19.86
N ALA A 428 -9.94 -52.75 -20.92
CA ALA A 428 -8.57 -52.24 -20.84
C ALA A 428 -8.57 -50.81 -20.31
N VAL A 429 -7.69 -50.54 -19.33
CA VAL A 429 -7.50 -49.18 -18.78
C VAL A 429 -6.83 -48.34 -19.85
N LEU A 430 -7.54 -47.30 -20.29
CA LEU A 430 -7.04 -46.32 -21.23
C LEU A 430 -6.31 -45.19 -20.50
N PHE A 431 -6.74 -44.89 -19.27
CA PHE A 431 -6.19 -43.80 -18.49
C PHE A 431 -6.41 -43.99 -16.98
N THR A 432 -5.47 -43.51 -16.16
CA THR A 432 -5.57 -43.49 -14.69
C THR A 432 -5.00 -42.20 -14.14
N VAL A 433 -5.70 -41.56 -13.20
CA VAL A 433 -5.19 -40.41 -12.43
C VAL A 433 -5.61 -40.55 -10.97
N ARG A 434 -4.70 -40.17 -10.07
CA ARG A 434 -4.96 -40.08 -8.64
C ARG A 434 -4.97 -38.62 -8.21
N VAL A 435 -5.93 -38.27 -7.36
CA VAL A 435 -6.05 -36.97 -6.69
C VAL A 435 -6.13 -37.21 -5.19
N ASP A 436 -5.27 -36.54 -4.44
CA ASP A 436 -5.35 -36.54 -2.98
C ASP A 436 -6.52 -35.64 -2.55
N VAL A 437 -7.32 -36.10 -1.59
CA VAL A 437 -8.52 -35.40 -1.13
C VAL A 437 -8.58 -35.34 0.39
N ALA A 438 -9.16 -34.27 0.92
CA ALA A 438 -9.43 -34.10 2.35
C ALA A 438 -10.89 -33.63 2.55
N PRO A 439 -11.88 -34.44 2.17
CA PRO A 439 -13.27 -34.02 2.22
C PRO A 439 -13.76 -33.92 3.67
N GLN A 440 -14.67 -32.98 3.91
CA GLN A 440 -15.36 -32.87 5.19
C GLN A 440 -16.63 -33.74 5.20
N VAL A 441 -16.92 -34.36 6.34
CA VAL A 441 -18.10 -35.22 6.50
C VAL A 441 -19.37 -34.43 6.22
N ASN A 442 -20.29 -35.00 5.42
CA ASN A 442 -21.56 -34.42 4.99
C ASN A 442 -21.47 -33.13 4.15
N ILE A 443 -20.29 -32.80 3.63
CA ILE A 443 -20.11 -31.65 2.73
C ILE A 443 -19.89 -32.15 1.31
N ARG A 444 -20.73 -31.67 0.39
CA ARG A 444 -20.59 -31.91 -1.04
C ARG A 444 -19.32 -31.21 -1.54
N THR A 445 -18.41 -32.01 -2.05
CA THR A 445 -17.09 -31.59 -2.52
C THR A 445 -16.95 -32.03 -3.98
N PRO A 446 -16.87 -31.10 -4.94
CA PRO A 446 -16.50 -31.43 -6.31
C PRO A 446 -15.02 -31.83 -6.35
N VAL A 447 -14.73 -32.99 -6.92
CA VAL A 447 -13.37 -33.47 -7.16
C VAL A 447 -13.14 -33.50 -8.66
N VAL A 448 -12.16 -32.74 -9.12
CA VAL A 448 -11.76 -32.65 -10.53
C VAL A 448 -10.53 -33.54 -10.75
N PHE A 449 -10.65 -34.47 -11.68
CA PHE A 449 -9.56 -35.31 -12.14
C PHE A 449 -9.04 -34.76 -13.46
N GLU A 450 -7.95 -34.00 -13.35
CA GLU A 450 -7.25 -33.44 -14.50
C GLU A 450 -6.44 -34.52 -15.22
N LEU A 451 -6.54 -34.55 -16.54
CA LEU A 451 -5.75 -35.44 -17.37
C LEU A 451 -4.45 -34.70 -17.76
N PRO A 452 -3.27 -35.36 -17.71
CA PRO A 452 -1.99 -34.77 -18.05
C PRO A 452 -1.88 -34.38 -19.54
N SER A 453 -2.85 -34.81 -20.35
CA SER A 453 -3.04 -34.41 -21.74
C SER A 453 -4.50 -34.59 -22.12
N ILE A 454 -4.98 -33.87 -23.14
CA ILE A 454 -6.31 -34.08 -23.73
C ILE A 454 -6.48 -35.58 -24.07
N PHE A 455 -7.53 -36.20 -23.52
CA PHE A 455 -7.91 -37.55 -23.89
C PHE A 455 -8.60 -37.49 -25.24
N THR A 456 -7.86 -37.84 -26.29
CA THR A 456 -8.41 -37.97 -27.64
C THR A 456 -9.10 -39.32 -27.80
N ASN A 457 -10.35 -39.35 -28.26
CA ASN A 457 -11.08 -40.60 -28.55
C ASN A 457 -11.25 -40.82 -30.08
N PRO A 458 -10.16 -40.94 -30.86
CA PRO A 458 -10.22 -40.92 -32.33
C PRO A 458 -10.94 -42.12 -32.94
N SER A 459 -11.08 -43.22 -32.19
CA SER A 459 -11.73 -44.47 -32.66
C SER A 459 -13.19 -44.59 -32.25
N ASN A 460 -13.81 -43.52 -31.70
CA ASN A 460 -15.18 -43.53 -31.17
C ASN A 460 -15.42 -44.71 -30.21
N LEU A 461 -14.46 -44.97 -29.32
CA LEU A 461 -14.60 -46.04 -28.34
C LEU A 461 -15.75 -45.71 -27.38
N ASN A 462 -16.48 -46.75 -27.00
CA ASN A 462 -17.39 -46.66 -25.87
C ASN A 462 -16.55 -46.56 -24.58
N LEU A 463 -16.81 -45.60 -23.70
CA LEU A 463 -15.96 -45.35 -22.54
C LEU A 463 -16.68 -45.75 -21.25
N PHE A 464 -15.96 -46.41 -20.36
CA PHE A 464 -16.39 -46.67 -18.99
C PHE A 464 -15.50 -45.90 -18.03
N VAL A 465 -16.07 -45.00 -17.22
CA VAL A 465 -15.31 -44.18 -16.28
C VAL A 465 -15.66 -44.58 -14.86
N GLN A 466 -14.64 -44.76 -14.03
CA GLN A 466 -14.78 -45.09 -12.61
C GLN A 466 -13.86 -44.24 -11.75
N PHE A 467 -14.20 -44.10 -10.47
CA PHE A 467 -13.27 -43.68 -9.43
C PHE A 467 -13.28 -44.66 -8.26
N ASN A 468 -12.14 -44.77 -7.59
CA ASN A 468 -11.89 -45.68 -6.47
C ASN A 468 -11.17 -44.89 -5.36
N SER A 469 -11.45 -45.18 -4.10
CA SER A 469 -10.89 -44.46 -2.95
C SER A 469 -10.48 -45.40 -1.84
N ASP A 470 -9.66 -44.91 -0.92
CA ASP A 470 -9.30 -45.59 0.34
C ASP A 470 -10.27 -45.31 1.51
N GLY A 471 -11.28 -44.48 1.27
CA GLY A 471 -12.35 -44.18 2.23
C GLY A 471 -13.74 -44.49 1.66
N TYR A 472 -14.77 -43.93 2.29
CA TYR A 472 -16.16 -44.12 1.86
C TYR A 472 -16.86 -42.81 1.48
N PHE A 473 -17.69 -42.89 0.44
CA PHE A 473 -18.49 -41.77 -0.08
C PHE A 473 -19.93 -42.18 -0.40
N ALA A 474 -20.83 -41.20 -0.39
CA ALA A 474 -22.16 -41.32 -0.96
C ALA A 474 -22.14 -41.19 -2.50
N SER A 475 -23.13 -41.78 -3.17
CA SER A 475 -23.35 -41.61 -4.60
C SER A 475 -24.21 -40.38 -4.88
N ILE A 476 -23.70 -39.46 -5.71
CA ILE A 476 -24.43 -38.33 -6.28
C ILE A 476 -24.79 -38.67 -7.73
N GLY A 477 -26.00 -38.33 -8.18
CA GLY A 477 -26.52 -38.79 -9.45
C GLY A 477 -28.02 -38.55 -9.67
N SER A 478 -28.65 -39.40 -10.48
CA SER A 478 -30.11 -39.42 -10.64
C SER A 478 -30.72 -40.82 -10.50
N ASN A 479 -31.98 -40.88 -10.02
CA ASN A 479 -32.80 -42.10 -9.93
C ASN A 479 -33.70 -42.33 -11.15
N SER A 480 -33.65 -41.42 -12.14
CA SER A 480 -34.61 -41.34 -13.25
C SER A 480 -33.91 -40.85 -14.51
N GLY A 481 -32.97 -41.64 -15.00
CA GLY A 481 -32.36 -41.48 -16.31
C GLY A 481 -32.33 -42.85 -16.98
N SER A 482 -32.46 -42.88 -18.31
CA SER A 482 -32.14 -44.06 -19.09
C SER A 482 -30.65 -44.01 -19.45
N PRO A 483 -29.76 -44.75 -18.76
CA PRO A 483 -28.49 -45.10 -19.35
C PRO A 483 -28.61 -46.51 -19.92
N VAL A 484 -28.24 -46.63 -21.19
CA VAL A 484 -27.68 -47.87 -21.70
C VAL A 484 -26.37 -48.09 -20.92
N GLY A 485 -26.42 -48.77 -19.76
CA GLY A 485 -25.23 -49.14 -18.98
C GLY A 485 -25.44 -49.22 -17.46
N SER A 486 -25.19 -50.39 -16.86
CA SER A 486 -25.29 -50.63 -15.40
C SER A 486 -24.20 -49.88 -14.63
N VAL A 487 -24.57 -48.96 -13.73
CA VAL A 487 -23.61 -48.42 -12.74
C VAL A 487 -23.03 -49.57 -11.92
N LYS A 488 -21.71 -49.53 -11.74
CA LYS A 488 -20.94 -50.48 -10.94
C LYS A 488 -20.36 -49.78 -9.73
N TYR A 489 -20.22 -50.51 -8.62
CA TYR A 489 -19.57 -49.99 -7.42
C TYR A 489 -18.64 -51.04 -6.78
N THR A 490 -17.87 -50.57 -5.80
CA THR A 490 -17.10 -51.41 -4.88
C THR A 490 -17.26 -50.89 -3.45
N THR A 491 -17.31 -51.79 -2.48
CA THR A 491 -17.22 -51.46 -1.05
C THR A 491 -15.82 -51.72 -0.49
N THR A 492 -14.91 -52.25 -1.32
CA THR A 492 -13.52 -52.52 -0.95
C THR A 492 -12.67 -51.28 -1.21
N LYS A 493 -12.14 -50.68 -0.15
CA LYS A 493 -11.18 -49.57 -0.19
C LYS A 493 -9.96 -49.93 -1.03
N GLY A 494 -9.55 -49.02 -1.92
CA GLY A 494 -8.40 -49.18 -2.80
C GLY A 494 -8.56 -50.28 -3.86
N ALA A 495 -9.78 -50.77 -4.13
CA ALA A 495 -10.00 -51.74 -5.19
C ALA A 495 -9.59 -51.19 -6.56
N ASN A 496 -9.25 -52.07 -7.50
CA ASN A 496 -8.85 -51.70 -8.87
C ASN A 496 -10.02 -51.74 -9.87
N VAL A 497 -11.11 -52.41 -9.52
CA VAL A 497 -12.27 -52.65 -10.41
C VAL A 497 -13.54 -52.42 -9.61
N VAL A 498 -14.58 -51.92 -10.28
CA VAL A 498 -15.95 -51.86 -9.76
C VAL A 498 -16.77 -52.95 -10.44
N GLU A 499 -17.18 -53.98 -9.70
CA GLU A 499 -17.79 -55.20 -10.29
C GLU A 499 -19.24 -55.43 -9.85
N MET A 500 -19.65 -54.90 -8.69
CA MET A 500 -21.01 -55.06 -8.16
C MET A 500 -21.99 -54.15 -8.92
N SER A 501 -23.09 -54.70 -9.43
CA SER A 501 -24.17 -53.92 -10.06
C SER A 501 -25.10 -53.33 -9.00
N SER A 502 -25.55 -52.07 -9.18
CA SER A 502 -26.71 -51.57 -8.41
C SER A 502 -28.00 -52.23 -8.89
N SER A 503 -28.93 -52.54 -7.98
CA SER A 503 -30.25 -53.11 -8.31
C SER A 503 -31.27 -52.08 -8.77
N THR A 504 -30.96 -50.79 -8.67
CA THR A 504 -31.78 -49.64 -9.04
C THR A 504 -31.17 -48.92 -10.25
N GLN A 505 -32.03 -48.39 -11.14
CA GLN A 505 -31.63 -47.53 -12.26
C GLN A 505 -31.03 -46.23 -11.71
N GLN A 506 -29.72 -46.23 -11.52
CA GLN A 506 -28.97 -45.09 -11.02
C GLN A 506 -27.99 -44.64 -12.09
N SER A 507 -27.71 -43.35 -12.14
CA SER A 507 -26.61 -42.75 -12.91
C SER A 507 -25.70 -42.01 -11.95
N LEU A 508 -24.40 -41.94 -12.26
CA LEU A 508 -23.40 -41.21 -11.49
C LEU A 508 -23.32 -39.77 -11.99
N GLY A 509 -23.50 -38.80 -11.10
CA GLY A 509 -23.34 -37.37 -11.33
C GLY A 509 -21.89 -37.05 -11.64
N MET A 510 -21.60 -36.79 -12.90
CA MET A 510 -20.27 -36.47 -13.39
C MET A 510 -20.35 -35.41 -14.49
N LYS A 511 -19.26 -34.67 -14.64
CA LYS A 511 -19.09 -33.65 -15.68
C LYS A 511 -17.81 -33.92 -16.44
N LEU A 512 -17.88 -33.91 -17.77
CA LEU A 512 -16.68 -33.84 -18.60
C LEU A 512 -16.32 -32.37 -18.78
N LEU A 513 -15.06 -32.03 -18.54
CA LEU A 513 -14.55 -30.68 -18.64
C LEU A 513 -13.52 -30.62 -19.77
N ASP A 514 -13.63 -29.58 -20.58
CA ASP A 514 -12.66 -29.18 -21.59
C ASP A 514 -12.25 -27.74 -21.27
N GLY A 515 -10.94 -27.46 -21.25
CA GLY A 515 -10.41 -26.22 -20.66
C GLY A 515 -8.92 -26.01 -20.84
N SER A 516 -8.43 -24.86 -20.40
CA SER A 516 -7.03 -24.43 -20.52
C SER A 516 -6.40 -24.18 -19.15
N TYR A 517 -5.08 -24.15 -19.06
CA TYR A 517 -4.36 -23.81 -17.83
C TYR A 517 -3.99 -22.33 -17.85
N SER A 518 -4.24 -21.63 -16.74
CA SER A 518 -3.80 -20.25 -16.54
C SER A 518 -2.92 -20.17 -15.31
N GLY A 519 -1.78 -19.48 -15.42
CA GLY A 519 -0.94 -19.20 -14.27
C GLY A 519 -1.65 -18.26 -13.29
N VAL A 520 -1.85 -18.71 -12.05
CA VAL A 520 -2.38 -17.91 -10.95
C VAL A 520 -1.38 -17.81 -9.80
N LEU A 521 -1.38 -16.70 -9.07
CA LEU A 521 -0.48 -16.55 -7.92
C LEU A 521 -0.81 -17.58 -6.83
N THR A 522 0.21 -18.26 -6.30
CA THR A 522 -0.01 -19.22 -5.20
C THR A 522 -0.48 -18.49 -3.93
N SER A 523 -1.21 -19.20 -3.06
CA SER A 523 -1.59 -18.66 -1.74
C SER A 523 -0.39 -18.19 -0.91
N ARG A 524 0.78 -18.83 -1.09
CA ARG A 524 2.05 -18.42 -0.45
C ARG A 524 2.55 -17.11 -1.03
N ALA A 525 2.52 -16.94 -2.36
CA ALA A 525 2.87 -15.69 -3.05
C ALA A 525 1.98 -14.53 -2.59
N ILE A 526 0.67 -14.75 -2.53
CA ILE A 526 -0.30 -13.76 -2.04
C ILE A 526 -0.01 -13.40 -0.58
N GLN A 527 0.33 -14.38 0.25
CA GLN A 527 0.67 -14.14 1.65
C GLN A 527 2.02 -13.40 1.80
N GLN A 528 3.00 -13.71 0.96
CA GLN A 528 4.29 -13.03 0.94
C GLN A 528 4.14 -11.59 0.46
N ILE A 529 3.37 -11.33 -0.59
CA ILE A 529 3.02 -9.97 -1.04
C ILE A 529 2.30 -9.18 0.07
N LYS A 530 1.37 -9.82 0.80
CA LYS A 530 0.73 -9.18 1.97
C LYS A 530 1.72 -8.86 3.09
N ASN A 531 2.73 -9.70 3.30
CA ASN A 531 3.77 -9.48 4.30
C ASN A 531 4.78 -8.40 3.85
N ASP A 532 5.15 -8.37 2.57
CA ASP A 532 6.13 -7.46 1.98
C ASP A 532 5.58 -6.04 1.75
N ILE A 533 4.28 -5.92 1.43
CA ILE A 533 3.55 -4.64 1.48
C ILE A 533 3.39 -4.16 2.93
N GLY A 534 3.54 -5.07 3.90
CA GLY A 534 3.17 -4.88 5.28
C GLY A 534 1.66 -4.79 5.45
N THR A 535 1.14 -5.25 6.59
CA THR A 535 -0.07 -4.64 7.10
C THR A 535 0.32 -3.23 7.52
N GLU A 536 0.03 -2.21 6.70
CA GLU A 536 0.16 -0.81 7.13
C GLU A 536 -0.44 -0.69 8.53
N GLY A 537 0.37 -0.37 9.53
CA GLY A 537 -0.15 0.05 10.82
C GLY A 537 -1.00 1.29 10.57
N ALA A 538 -2.22 1.30 11.12
CA ALA A 538 -3.07 2.48 11.04
C ALA A 538 -2.29 3.68 11.60
N PRO A 539 -2.35 4.87 10.97
CA PRO A 539 -1.63 6.04 11.44
C PRO A 539 -2.03 6.35 12.88
N ARG A 540 -1.09 6.90 13.65
CA ARG A 540 -1.34 7.33 15.02
C ARG A 540 -2.27 8.54 14.99
N LEU A 541 -3.43 8.41 15.63
CA LEU A 541 -4.36 9.52 15.86
C LEU A 541 -4.13 10.11 17.24
N LEU A 542 -3.51 11.28 17.30
CA LEU A 542 -3.08 11.99 18.51
C LEU A 542 -4.13 12.96 19.04
N LEU A 543 -5.42 12.75 18.73
CA LEU A 543 -6.50 13.58 19.24
C LEU A 543 -6.75 13.24 20.72
N THR A 544 -6.62 14.23 21.60
CA THR A 544 -6.99 14.09 23.01
C THR A 544 -8.50 14.01 23.18
N SER A 545 -8.97 13.23 24.16
CA SER A 545 -10.38 13.01 24.48
C SER A 545 -11.05 14.26 25.03
N ARG A 546 -10.27 15.20 25.58
CA ARG A 546 -10.74 16.48 26.12
C ARG A 546 -9.77 17.60 25.81
N VAL A 547 -10.32 18.79 25.60
CA VAL A 547 -9.55 20.02 25.46
C VAL A 547 -10.26 21.18 26.15
N TRP A 548 -9.48 22.05 26.79
CA TRP A 548 -9.95 23.25 27.46
C TRP A 548 -9.52 24.48 26.67
N LEU A 549 -10.49 25.30 26.30
CA LEU A 549 -10.34 26.38 25.34
C LEU A 549 -10.67 27.71 26.01
N TYR A 550 -9.90 28.74 25.69
CA TYR A 550 -10.14 30.07 26.22
C TYR A 550 -11.26 30.77 25.41
N PRO A 551 -12.32 31.29 26.04
CA PRO A 551 -13.41 31.97 25.33
C PRO A 551 -12.91 33.19 24.54
N GLY A 552 -13.27 33.28 23.26
CA GLY A 552 -12.90 34.39 22.39
C GLY A 552 -11.63 34.18 21.55
N LEU A 553 -10.78 33.22 21.89
CA LEU A 553 -9.60 32.87 21.08
C LEU A 553 -9.94 31.82 20.00
N GLU A 554 -9.02 31.59 19.07
CA GLU A 554 -9.14 30.57 18.04
C GLU A 554 -8.61 29.21 18.55
N TYR A 555 -9.29 28.13 18.21
CA TYR A 555 -8.81 26.76 18.40
C TYR A 555 -8.71 26.03 17.06
N ASN A 556 -7.59 25.36 16.82
CA ASN A 556 -7.35 24.54 15.65
C ASN A 556 -7.00 23.09 16.03
N VAL A 557 -7.31 22.17 15.12
CA VAL A 557 -6.72 20.83 15.06
C VAL A 557 -6.15 20.66 13.66
N PHE A 558 -4.83 20.79 13.52
CA PHE A 558 -4.16 20.62 12.23
C PHE A 558 -4.01 19.14 11.88
N ASP A 559 -4.36 18.76 10.65
CA ASP A 559 -4.37 17.35 10.21
C ASP A 559 -2.97 16.70 10.29
N ARG A 560 -1.93 17.46 9.93
CA ARG A 560 -0.52 17.03 10.04
C ARG A 560 -0.10 16.75 11.49
N ASN A 561 -0.72 17.42 12.46
CA ASN A 561 -0.35 17.30 13.87
C ASN A 561 -1.09 16.14 14.55
N VAL A 562 -2.31 15.85 14.11
CA VAL A 562 -3.18 14.85 14.74
C VAL A 562 -3.07 13.47 14.11
N CYS A 563 -2.67 13.35 12.85
CA CYS A 563 -2.52 12.09 12.14
C CYS A 563 -1.06 11.89 11.69
N VAL A 564 -0.37 10.94 12.31
CA VAL A 564 1.03 10.62 12.01
C VAL A 564 1.12 9.21 11.42
N PRO A 565 1.37 9.07 10.10
CA PRO A 565 1.62 7.77 9.47
C PRO A 565 2.86 7.09 10.04
N GLU A 566 2.85 5.76 10.12
CA GLU A 566 4.03 4.98 10.51
C GLU A 566 5.13 5.03 9.45
N TYR A 567 4.75 5.07 8.16
CA TYR A 567 5.67 5.11 7.02
C TYR A 567 5.21 6.13 5.98
N GLY A 568 6.17 6.84 5.37
CA GLY A 568 5.95 7.77 4.25
C GLY A 568 5.36 9.12 4.66
N ASP A 569 5.61 10.14 3.85
CA ASP A 569 5.50 11.55 4.28
C ASP A 569 4.08 12.11 4.20
N ASN A 570 3.08 11.30 3.85
CA ASN A 570 1.80 11.86 3.44
C ASN A 570 0.56 11.26 4.09
N ILE A 571 -0.06 12.10 4.94
CA ILE A 571 -1.45 11.96 5.35
C ILE A 571 -2.41 11.88 4.15
N HIS A 572 -2.03 12.26 2.92
CA HIS A 572 -2.87 12.19 1.72
C HIS A 572 -3.36 10.79 1.35
N ASN A 573 -2.71 9.72 1.85
CA ASN A 573 -3.25 8.36 1.72
C ASN A 573 -4.50 8.14 2.59
N TYR A 574 -4.76 9.07 3.50
CA TYR A 574 -5.89 9.09 4.41
C TYR A 574 -6.73 10.34 4.19
N ARG A 575 -8.01 10.20 4.50
CA ARG A 575 -8.93 11.34 4.62
C ARG A 575 -9.33 11.48 6.07
N LEU A 576 -9.19 12.69 6.59
CA LEU A 576 -9.67 13.08 7.91
C LEU A 576 -10.98 13.85 7.73
N ASP A 577 -12.04 13.39 8.37
CA ASP A 577 -13.32 14.08 8.41
C ASP A 577 -13.70 14.40 9.86
N TYR A 578 -14.04 15.65 10.13
CA TYR A 578 -14.50 16.10 11.44
C TYR A 578 -16.03 16.20 11.42
N ASN A 579 -16.67 15.61 12.43
CA ASN A 579 -18.11 15.67 12.62
C ASN A 579 -18.42 16.28 13.99
N GLY A 580 -19.37 17.21 14.06
CA GLY A 580 -19.73 17.90 15.29
C GLY A 580 -20.74 19.01 15.03
N SER A 581 -21.23 19.62 16.10
CA SER A 581 -22.21 20.72 16.02
C SER A 581 -21.59 22.11 16.12
N THR A 582 -20.26 22.22 16.13
CA THR A 582 -19.53 23.49 16.26
C THR A 582 -18.20 23.45 15.52
N GLY A 583 -17.74 24.62 15.06
CA GLY A 583 -16.54 24.80 14.25
C GLY A 583 -16.70 24.35 12.80
N ASN A 584 -15.61 24.44 12.05
CA ASN A 584 -15.57 24.20 10.60
C ASN A 584 -14.36 23.33 10.24
N GLN A 585 -14.53 22.43 9.27
CA GLN A 585 -13.43 21.71 8.66
C GLN A 585 -12.92 22.48 7.43
N PHE A 586 -11.61 22.70 7.38
CA PHE A 586 -10.88 23.27 6.26
C PHE A 586 -9.86 22.26 5.72
N LYS A 587 -9.20 22.61 4.62
CA LYS A 587 -8.17 21.77 3.97
C LYS A 587 -7.04 21.34 4.93
N ARG A 588 -6.69 22.19 5.90
CA ARG A 588 -5.57 21.99 6.83
C ARG A 588 -6.01 21.37 8.17
N GLY A 589 -7.31 21.17 8.37
CA GLY A 589 -7.89 20.60 9.58
C GLY A 589 -9.11 21.34 10.12
N TYR A 590 -9.43 21.13 11.39
CA TYR A 590 -10.58 21.73 12.07
C TYR A 590 -10.23 23.10 12.67
N ARG A 591 -11.20 24.02 12.67
CA ARG A 591 -11.09 25.32 13.32
C ARG A 591 -12.39 25.74 14.00
N LEU A 592 -12.26 26.28 15.21
CA LEU A 592 -13.31 26.97 15.95
C LEU A 592 -12.84 28.39 16.27
N ASN A 593 -13.45 29.39 15.61
CA ASN A 593 -13.11 30.81 15.78
C ASN A 593 -14.37 31.69 15.72
N PRO A 594 -14.67 32.50 16.76
CA PRO A 594 -14.05 32.44 18.09
C PRO A 594 -14.58 31.23 18.88
N VAL A 595 -13.84 30.78 19.89
CA VAL A 595 -14.33 29.81 20.88
C VAL A 595 -15.48 30.45 21.68
N PRO A 596 -16.70 29.87 21.67
CA PRO A 596 -17.81 30.36 22.48
C PRO A 596 -17.52 30.26 23.98
N ALA A 597 -18.09 31.15 24.79
CA ALA A 597 -18.07 30.99 26.25
C ALA A 597 -19.00 29.85 26.70
N SER A 598 -18.65 29.20 27.81
CA SER A 598 -19.40 28.08 28.39
C SER A 598 -19.66 26.93 27.40
N LEU A 599 -18.68 26.66 26.53
CA LEU A 599 -18.74 25.59 25.55
C LEU A 599 -18.66 24.24 26.26
N ASP A 600 -19.57 23.33 25.90
CA ASP A 600 -19.49 21.92 26.23
C ASP A 600 -20.08 21.13 25.06
N LYS A 601 -19.21 20.82 24.10
CA LYS A 601 -19.57 20.15 22.84
C LYS A 601 -18.50 19.13 22.48
N SER A 602 -18.88 18.13 21.69
CA SER A 602 -17.94 17.15 21.17
C SER A 602 -17.78 17.27 19.67
N ILE A 603 -16.56 16.99 19.21
CA ILE A 603 -16.24 16.71 17.81
C ILE A 603 -15.71 15.28 17.71
N SER A 604 -15.98 14.62 16.58
CA SER A 604 -15.40 13.33 16.24
C SER A 604 -14.52 13.48 15.01
N LEU A 605 -13.29 12.98 15.09
CA LEU A 605 -12.36 12.82 13.99
C LEU A 605 -12.48 11.41 13.44
N ILE A 606 -12.83 11.28 12.16
CA ILE A 606 -12.97 10.03 11.43
C ILE A 606 -11.81 9.94 10.44
N LEU A 607 -10.99 8.90 10.59
CA LEU A 607 -9.92 8.55 9.68
C LEU A 607 -10.42 7.53 8.66
N ARG A 608 -10.24 7.83 7.38
CA ARG A 608 -10.66 6.98 6.26
C ARG A 608 -9.50 6.63 5.35
N LYS A 609 -9.52 5.43 4.76
CA LYS A 609 -8.69 5.05 3.61
C LYS A 609 -9.62 4.58 2.49
N GLY A 610 -9.61 5.29 1.36
CA GLY A 610 -10.62 5.14 0.34
C GLY A 610 -12.03 5.42 0.88
N LYS A 611 -12.97 4.47 0.72
CA LYS A 611 -14.35 4.57 1.21
C LYS A 611 -14.57 3.92 2.60
N LYS A 612 -13.50 3.44 3.25
CA LYS A 612 -13.59 2.71 4.53
C LYS A 612 -13.14 3.59 5.68
N ASP A 613 -13.96 3.63 6.73
CA ASP A 613 -13.60 4.20 8.03
C ASP A 613 -12.64 3.23 8.74
N ILE A 614 -11.44 3.70 9.07
CA ILE A 614 -10.39 2.93 9.75
C ILE A 614 -10.48 3.14 11.26
N ALA A 615 -10.63 4.39 11.70
CA ALA A 615 -10.64 4.75 13.10
C ALA A 615 -11.46 6.02 13.34
N THR A 616 -12.07 6.10 14.52
CA THR A 616 -12.75 7.31 14.99
C THR A 616 -12.23 7.66 16.38
N ARG A 617 -12.05 8.96 16.64
CA ARG A 617 -11.73 9.53 17.95
C ARG A 617 -12.71 10.67 18.24
N THR A 618 -13.06 10.86 19.50
CA THR A 618 -13.96 11.95 19.91
C THR A 618 -13.25 12.81 20.94
N GLN A 619 -13.34 14.13 20.77
CA GLN A 619 -12.83 15.13 21.69
C GLN A 619 -13.99 15.96 22.23
N ARG A 620 -14.10 16.05 23.56
CA ARG A 620 -14.98 16.98 24.26
C ARG A 620 -14.26 18.31 24.44
N MET A 621 -14.77 19.36 23.82
CA MET A 621 -14.28 20.72 23.90
C MET A 621 -15.03 21.48 24.99
N LEU A 622 -14.25 22.10 25.88
CA LEU A 622 -14.75 22.78 27.07
C LEU A 622 -14.23 24.22 27.09
N SER A 623 -15.07 25.19 27.40
CA SER A 623 -14.63 26.56 27.69
C SER A 623 -15.37 27.14 28.89
N ALA A 624 -14.73 28.08 29.57
CA ALA A 624 -15.30 28.72 30.76
C ALA A 624 -16.34 29.80 30.37
N ALA A 625 -17.10 30.29 31.35
CA ALA A 625 -17.77 31.58 31.21
C ALA A 625 -16.71 32.71 31.20
N ILE A 626 -17.01 33.84 30.54
CA ILE A 626 -16.08 35.00 30.47
C ILE A 626 -15.69 35.49 31.89
N ASN A 627 -16.63 35.43 32.83
CA ASN A 627 -16.42 35.86 34.22
C ASN A 627 -15.84 34.77 35.15
N ALA A 628 -15.46 33.60 34.65
CA ALA A 628 -14.83 32.56 35.46
C ALA A 628 -13.53 33.07 36.11
N GLY A 629 -13.28 32.71 37.37
CA GLY A 629 -12.11 33.20 38.12
C GLY A 629 -12.12 34.70 38.47
N SER A 630 -13.26 35.38 38.40
CA SER A 630 -13.35 36.81 38.74
C SER A 630 -12.79 37.12 40.13
N GLY A 631 -11.77 37.98 40.19
CA GLY A 631 -11.11 38.38 41.43
C GLY A 631 -10.19 37.30 42.03
N ILE A 632 -9.99 36.18 41.34
CA ILE A 632 -9.09 35.11 41.75
C ILE A 632 -7.70 35.37 41.18
N THR A 633 -6.69 35.16 42.00
CA THR A 633 -5.29 35.11 41.60
C THR A 633 -4.75 33.71 41.81
N ARG A 634 -4.10 33.12 40.80
CA ARG A 634 -3.41 31.83 40.91
C ARG A 634 -1.92 31.98 40.66
N LYS A 635 -1.13 31.20 41.38
CA LYS A 635 0.29 31.04 41.08
C LYS A 635 0.51 29.96 40.04
N ILE A 636 1.55 30.12 39.24
CA ILE A 636 1.98 29.14 38.25
C ILE A 636 3.49 28.93 38.28
N LEU A 637 3.93 27.69 38.39
CA LEU A 637 5.30 27.26 38.17
C LEU A 637 5.38 26.54 36.81
N GLN A 638 6.09 27.12 35.84
CA GLN A 638 6.36 26.46 34.57
C GLN A 638 7.73 25.76 34.61
N ILE A 639 7.73 24.44 34.49
CA ILE A 639 8.93 23.60 34.41
C ILE A 639 9.07 23.15 32.95
N GLY A 640 10.22 23.42 32.33
CA GLY A 640 10.40 23.04 30.94
C GLY A 640 11.81 23.20 30.39
N ASP A 641 11.89 23.12 29.06
CA ASP A 641 13.14 23.19 28.32
C ASP A 641 13.39 24.57 27.65
N SER A 642 14.08 24.60 26.52
CA SER A 642 14.36 25.80 25.71
C SER A 642 13.11 26.50 25.15
N THR A 643 11.95 25.84 25.20
CA THR A 643 10.67 26.38 24.74
C THR A 643 9.95 27.19 25.82
N ILE A 644 10.28 26.97 27.10
CA ILE A 644 9.87 27.84 28.21
C ILE A 644 10.90 28.95 28.46
N LEU A 645 12.19 28.65 28.27
CA LEU A 645 13.29 29.61 28.42
C LEU A 645 13.04 30.90 27.62
N SER A 646 13.52 32.04 28.15
CA SER A 646 13.29 33.38 27.59
C SER A 646 11.80 33.78 27.62
N SER A 647 11.01 33.15 28.49
CA SER A 647 9.58 33.38 28.64
C SER A 647 8.77 33.38 27.34
N LYS A 648 9.20 32.60 26.34
CA LYS A 648 8.58 32.58 24.99
C LYS A 648 7.07 32.36 25.03
N ILE A 649 6.60 31.46 25.91
CA ILE A 649 5.19 31.16 26.14
C ILE A 649 4.63 31.95 27.35
N GLY A 650 5.48 32.25 28.33
CA GLY A 650 5.09 32.97 29.54
C GLY A 650 4.56 34.38 29.27
N ILE A 651 5.22 35.13 28.39
CA ILE A 651 4.81 36.50 28.01
C ILE A 651 3.42 36.53 27.33
N PRO A 652 3.14 35.76 26.26
CA PRO A 652 1.80 35.75 25.67
C PRO A 652 0.74 35.24 26.66
N LEU A 653 1.05 34.26 27.51
CA LEU A 653 0.14 33.81 28.57
C LEU A 653 -0.19 34.94 29.56
N LYS A 654 0.81 35.71 29.98
CA LYS A 654 0.65 36.89 30.83
C LYS A 654 -0.30 37.90 30.19
N ALA A 655 -0.08 38.22 28.92
CA ALA A 655 -0.89 39.21 28.19
C ALA A 655 -2.39 38.83 28.16
N ILE A 656 -2.71 37.54 28.03
CA ILE A 656 -4.11 37.06 28.11
C ILE A 656 -4.72 37.39 29.47
N PHE A 657 -4.05 37.02 30.57
CA PHE A 657 -4.58 37.22 31.93
C PHE A 657 -4.48 38.65 32.46
N GLU A 658 -3.65 39.51 31.87
CA GLU A 658 -3.67 40.97 32.17
C GLU A 658 -4.99 41.62 31.72
N SER A 659 -5.67 41.03 30.73
CA SER A 659 -6.98 41.48 30.24
C SER A 659 -8.16 40.70 30.84
N ASP A 660 -7.89 39.65 31.60
CA ASP A 660 -8.90 38.75 32.17
C ASP A 660 -9.35 39.21 33.57
N VAL A 661 -10.50 38.72 34.04
CA VAL A 661 -10.99 38.95 35.40
C VAL A 661 -10.26 38.11 36.46
N MET A 662 -9.50 37.11 36.02
CA MET A 662 -8.61 36.25 36.79
C MET A 662 -7.17 36.68 36.56
N ASN A 663 -6.32 36.60 37.59
CA ASN A 663 -4.90 36.99 37.51
C ASN A 663 -3.97 35.79 37.68
N LEU A 664 -2.79 35.86 37.05
CA LEU A 664 -1.70 34.90 37.25
C LEU A 664 -0.45 35.54 37.86
N VAL A 665 0.19 34.81 38.76
CA VAL A 665 1.46 35.16 39.38
C VAL A 665 2.48 34.06 39.05
N PRO A 666 3.42 34.29 38.12
CA PRO A 666 4.45 33.31 37.83
C PRO A 666 5.46 33.20 38.98
N ILE A 667 5.90 31.97 39.27
CA ILE A 667 6.93 31.67 40.26
C ILE A 667 8.07 30.86 39.62
N GLY A 668 9.28 30.97 40.14
CA GLY A 668 10.50 30.48 39.49
C GLY A 668 11.76 31.22 39.94
N THR A 669 12.91 30.57 39.81
CA THR A 669 14.23 31.18 40.06
C THR A 669 14.81 31.86 38.82
N ILE A 670 14.42 31.44 37.62
CA ILE A 670 14.78 32.14 36.39
C ILE A 670 13.77 33.26 36.15
N ILE A 671 14.28 34.46 35.89
CA ILE A 671 13.49 35.66 35.62
C ILE A 671 13.88 36.13 34.23
N ASP A 672 12.94 36.03 33.29
CA ASP A 672 13.06 36.59 31.95
C ASP A 672 11.98 37.67 31.82
N ASP A 673 12.42 38.93 31.73
CA ASP A 673 11.57 40.12 31.84
C ASP A 673 10.72 40.11 33.14
N THR A 674 9.39 40.08 33.03
CA THR A 674 8.45 40.12 34.17
C THR A 674 7.88 38.76 34.52
N TRP A 675 8.38 37.68 33.91
CA TRP A 675 7.86 36.33 34.07
C TRP A 675 8.91 35.39 34.67
N ARG A 676 8.47 34.58 35.64
CA ARG A 676 9.32 33.65 36.40
C ARG A 676 9.01 32.21 36.00
N HIS A 677 10.05 31.39 35.83
CA HIS A 677 9.90 29.98 35.46
C HIS A 677 11.12 29.12 35.82
N GLU A 678 11.03 27.84 35.53
CA GLU A 678 12.12 26.86 35.52
C GLU A 678 12.25 26.22 34.12
N GLY A 679 12.38 27.06 33.09
CA GLY A 679 12.69 26.66 31.71
C GLY A 679 14.20 26.67 31.45
N ARG A 680 14.79 25.56 31.01
CA ARG A 680 16.25 25.44 30.79
C ARG A 680 16.58 24.76 29.46
N GLY A 681 17.41 25.40 28.65
CA GLY A 681 17.74 24.90 27.33
C GLY A 681 18.38 23.51 27.34
N GLY A 682 17.84 22.60 26.51
CA GLY A 682 18.32 21.22 26.38
C GLY A 682 17.92 20.28 27.52
N TYR A 683 17.21 20.74 28.54
CA TYR A 683 16.86 19.88 29.68
C TYR A 683 15.83 18.82 29.29
N THR A 684 15.99 17.66 29.90
CA THR A 684 15.15 16.46 29.77
C THR A 684 14.29 16.24 31.01
N ILE A 685 13.37 15.27 30.97
CA ILE A 685 12.64 14.83 32.17
C ILE A 685 13.61 14.31 33.24
N ASP A 686 14.63 13.56 32.83
CA ASP A 686 15.64 13.00 33.75
C ASP A 686 16.44 14.10 34.46
N ASP A 687 16.73 15.21 33.75
CA ASP A 687 17.45 16.35 34.31
C ASP A 687 16.73 16.96 35.51
N TYR A 688 15.39 17.00 35.48
CA TYR A 688 14.55 17.49 36.58
C TYR A 688 14.23 16.40 37.61
N TYR A 689 14.18 15.13 37.20
CA TYR A 689 13.82 14.02 38.07
C TYR A 689 14.96 13.60 39.02
N GLY A 690 16.18 13.49 38.51
CA GLY A 690 17.31 12.91 39.22
C GLY A 690 18.31 13.93 39.74
N TYR A 691 19.60 13.57 39.68
CA TYR A 691 20.70 14.47 40.04
C TYR A 691 20.81 15.66 39.08
N GLY A 692 20.25 15.56 37.86
CA GLY A 692 20.42 16.55 36.82
C GLY A 692 21.84 16.60 36.27
N ARG A 693 22.10 17.62 35.44
CA ARG A 693 23.43 17.86 34.89
C ARG A 693 24.42 18.15 36.01
N ILE A 694 25.59 17.54 35.90
CA ILE A 694 26.73 17.79 36.78
C ILE A 694 27.41 19.08 36.34
N LEU A 695 27.57 20.01 37.26
CA LEU A 695 28.36 21.22 37.10
C LEU A 695 29.55 21.17 38.06
N TYR A 696 30.61 21.87 37.68
CA TYR A 696 31.80 22.04 38.51
C TYR A 696 31.95 23.52 38.81
N ARG A 697 31.71 23.91 40.06
CA ARG A 697 31.91 25.27 40.55
C ARG A 697 33.39 25.55 40.73
N ILE A 698 33.92 26.49 39.96
CA ILE A 698 35.32 26.88 39.94
C ILE A 698 35.47 28.21 40.68
N ASN A 699 36.18 28.21 41.81
CA ASN A 699 36.43 29.42 42.58
C ASN A 699 37.66 30.15 42.03
N VAL A 700 37.51 31.45 41.76
CA VAL A 700 38.50 32.28 41.07
C VAL A 700 38.64 33.65 41.72
N SER A 701 39.81 34.26 41.51
CA SER A 701 40.10 35.62 41.96
C SER A 701 41.04 36.30 40.97
N GLY A 702 40.98 37.63 40.92
CA GLY A 702 41.85 38.43 40.06
C GLY A 702 41.53 38.35 38.56
N LEU A 703 40.30 37.98 38.18
CA LEU A 703 39.88 38.04 36.78
C LEU A 703 39.89 39.48 36.26
N THR A 704 40.46 39.70 35.08
CA THR A 704 40.45 41.01 34.40
C THR A 704 39.21 41.19 33.53
N THR A 705 38.76 40.11 32.91
CA THR A 705 37.55 40.02 32.08
C THR A 705 36.69 38.87 32.59
N THR A 706 35.53 39.21 33.16
CA THR A 706 34.57 38.21 33.64
C THR A 706 34.06 37.37 32.46
N PRO A 707 34.13 36.04 32.53
CA PRO A 707 33.61 35.22 31.46
C PRO A 707 32.07 35.23 31.43
N THR A 708 31.48 34.99 30.25
CA THR A 708 30.02 34.90 30.08
C THR A 708 29.56 33.45 29.96
N LYS A 709 28.28 33.18 30.25
CA LYS A 709 27.65 31.88 29.94
C LYS A 709 27.87 31.54 28.46
N GLY A 710 28.22 30.29 28.18
CA GLY A 710 28.56 29.80 26.83
C GLY A 710 30.04 29.94 26.46
N THR A 711 30.85 30.62 27.27
CA THR A 711 32.31 30.69 27.03
C THR A 711 32.95 29.34 27.24
N GLU A 712 33.87 28.97 26.35
CA GLU A 712 34.54 27.68 26.33
C GLU A 712 35.97 27.79 26.86
N TYR A 713 36.32 26.86 27.74
CA TYR A 713 37.65 26.72 28.33
C TYR A 713 38.13 25.28 28.21
N SER A 714 39.44 25.08 28.13
CA SER A 714 40.07 23.77 28.10
C SER A 714 41.09 23.58 29.21
N GLN A 715 41.27 22.31 29.61
CA GLN A 715 42.36 21.85 30.47
C GLN A 715 42.91 20.55 29.88
N GLY A 716 44.10 20.61 29.29
CA GLY A 716 44.61 19.49 28.50
C GLY A 716 43.71 19.22 27.29
N SER A 717 43.24 17.99 27.13
CA SER A 717 42.31 17.58 26.06
C SER A 717 40.83 17.73 26.42
N SER A 718 40.50 18.17 27.63
CA SER A 718 39.12 18.35 28.08
C SER A 718 38.61 19.73 27.70
N LEU A 719 37.34 19.79 27.25
CA LEU A 719 36.64 21.01 26.89
C LEU A 719 35.46 21.22 27.84
N TYR A 720 35.30 22.45 28.30
CA TYR A 720 34.28 22.86 29.24
C TYR A 720 33.56 24.09 28.75
N ILE A 721 32.28 24.22 29.09
CA ILE A 721 31.47 25.40 28.81
C ILE A 721 30.93 26.00 30.10
N ILE A 722 30.95 27.32 30.21
CA ILE A 722 30.42 28.04 31.38
C ILE A 722 28.89 28.03 31.34
N GLU A 723 28.28 27.60 32.44
CA GLU A 723 26.82 27.50 32.61
C GLU A 723 26.27 28.55 33.60
N GLU A 724 27.10 28.98 34.56
CA GLU A 724 26.74 29.95 35.60
C GLU A 724 27.93 30.87 35.89
N VAL A 725 27.67 32.15 36.15
CA VAL A 725 28.70 33.15 36.49
C VAL A 725 28.24 33.92 37.73
N ASN A 726 29.04 33.87 38.79
CA ASN A 726 28.81 34.57 40.05
C ASN A 726 30.11 35.25 40.50
N ILE A 727 30.51 36.26 39.71
CA ILE A 727 31.76 37.01 39.87
C ILE A 727 31.42 38.46 40.16
N THR A 728 31.98 39.00 41.23
CA THR A 728 31.92 40.43 41.57
C THR A 728 33.34 40.98 41.70
N SER A 729 33.65 42.04 40.95
CA SER A 729 34.97 42.70 40.98
C SER A 729 36.14 41.72 40.77
N GLY A 730 36.00 40.81 39.80
CA GLY A 730 37.04 39.84 39.42
C GLY A 730 37.22 38.64 40.37
N SER A 731 36.38 38.48 41.40
CA SER A 731 36.44 37.34 42.34
C SER A 731 35.06 36.72 42.55
N GLY A 732 35.04 35.42 42.86
CA GLY A 732 33.80 34.65 43.10
C GLY A 732 33.93 33.25 42.52
N TYR A 733 32.86 32.75 41.89
CA TYR A 733 32.89 31.50 41.14
C TYR A 733 32.16 31.57 39.80
N PHE A 734 32.48 30.64 38.92
CA PHE A 734 31.62 30.28 37.79
C PHE A 734 31.48 28.76 37.76
N SER A 735 30.38 28.25 37.21
CA SER A 735 30.15 26.81 37.10
C SER A 735 30.37 26.37 35.66
N ILE A 736 31.13 25.29 35.46
CA ILE A 736 31.39 24.70 34.14
C ILE A 736 30.73 23.34 33.99
N ARG A 737 30.32 23.02 32.77
CA ARG A 737 29.91 21.67 32.36
C ARG A 737 30.96 21.08 31.43
N VAL A 738 31.22 19.78 31.57
CA VAL A 738 32.08 19.03 30.65
C VAL A 738 31.38 18.91 29.30
N VAL A 739 32.03 19.38 28.23
CA VAL A 739 31.61 19.18 26.84
C VAL A 739 32.25 17.91 26.30
N SER A 740 33.55 17.73 26.52
CA SER A 740 34.30 16.52 26.17
C SER A 740 35.47 16.31 27.13
N GLY A 741 35.90 15.06 27.30
CA GLY A 741 37.02 14.70 28.18
C GLY A 741 36.57 14.37 29.60
N ILE A 742 37.39 14.75 30.57
CA ILE A 742 37.22 14.42 32.00
C ILE A 742 36.88 15.65 32.84
N GLU A 743 36.46 15.40 34.08
CA GLU A 743 36.23 16.45 35.06
C GLU A 743 37.46 17.34 35.28
N PRO A 744 37.27 18.64 35.60
CA PRO A 744 38.38 19.55 35.89
C PRO A 744 39.18 19.08 37.10
N ALA A 745 40.50 19.30 37.09
CA ALA A 745 41.33 19.03 38.24
C ALA A 745 40.86 19.83 39.47
N PRO A 746 41.07 19.34 40.72
CA PRO A 746 40.65 20.06 41.93
C PRO A 746 41.19 21.49 42.06
N SER A 747 42.33 21.78 41.43
CA SER A 747 42.89 23.13 41.23
C SER A 747 43.69 23.13 39.93
N GLY A 748 43.89 24.30 39.31
CA GLY A 748 44.70 24.37 38.10
C GLY A 748 44.47 25.61 37.25
N THR A 749 44.70 25.44 35.94
CA THR A 749 44.59 26.50 34.95
C THR A 749 43.62 26.08 33.84
N LEU A 750 42.74 26.99 33.46
CA LEU A 750 41.84 26.88 32.31
C LEU A 750 42.33 27.82 31.21
N THR A 751 42.34 27.35 29.96
CA THR A 751 42.71 28.14 28.78
C THR A 751 41.50 28.38 27.90
N LYS A 752 41.19 29.63 27.58
CA LYS A 752 40.00 29.97 26.78
C LYS A 752 40.13 29.39 25.38
N SER A 753 39.10 28.68 24.95
CA SER A 753 39.00 28.06 23.63
C SER A 753 38.01 28.81 22.72
N GLY A 754 37.08 29.57 23.32
CA GLY A 754 36.15 30.45 22.60
C GLY A 754 35.30 31.31 23.55
N GLY A 755 34.74 32.42 23.05
CA GLY A 755 33.84 33.29 23.83
C GLY A 755 34.51 34.45 24.57
N THR A 756 33.84 34.97 25.61
CA THR A 756 34.26 36.16 26.36
C THR A 756 34.87 35.77 27.70
N GLY A 757 36.01 36.34 28.09
CA GLY A 757 36.69 36.08 29.36
C GLY A 757 38.20 36.18 29.24
N ASP A 758 38.93 36.06 30.36
CA ASP A 758 40.40 36.00 30.34
C ASP A 758 40.90 34.80 29.52
N ASP A 759 42.03 34.96 28.82
CA ASP A 759 42.62 33.88 28.03
C ASP A 759 43.11 32.72 28.90
N VAL A 760 43.52 33.03 30.13
CA VAL A 760 44.01 32.06 31.11
C VAL A 760 43.37 32.37 32.47
N ILE A 761 42.74 31.38 33.08
CA ILE A 761 42.14 31.48 34.40
C ILE A 761 42.82 30.47 35.34
N ASN A 762 43.45 30.96 36.39
CA ASN A 762 43.94 30.13 37.48
C ASN A 762 42.87 30.00 38.56
N TYR A 763 42.65 28.79 39.06
CA TYR A 763 41.67 28.50 40.09
C TYR A 763 42.25 27.57 41.16
N THR A 764 41.83 27.78 42.41
CA THR A 764 42.40 27.10 43.58
C THR A 764 41.53 25.99 44.12
N SER A 765 40.25 25.94 43.73
CA SER A 765 39.34 24.88 44.15
C SER A 765 38.23 24.66 43.12
N MET A 766 37.75 23.43 43.10
CA MET A 766 36.58 22.98 42.35
C MET A 766 35.62 22.22 43.28
N GLU A 767 34.32 22.43 43.10
CA GLU A 767 33.25 21.69 43.78
C GLU A 767 32.25 21.13 42.75
N GLN A 768 31.94 19.84 42.83
CA GLN A 768 30.88 19.24 42.01
C GLN A 768 29.50 19.61 42.58
N THR A 769 28.62 20.15 41.74
CA THR A 769 27.25 20.54 42.09
C THR A 769 26.23 20.05 41.07
N SER A 770 24.97 20.01 41.48
CA SER A 770 23.83 19.64 40.63
C SER A 770 23.20 20.90 40.03
N ALA A 771 22.89 20.85 38.74
CA ALA A 771 22.13 21.90 38.07
C ALA A 771 20.60 21.79 38.27
N ASN A 772 20.11 20.76 38.97
CA ASN A 772 18.70 20.54 39.23
C ASN A 772 18.28 21.24 40.53
N VAL A 773 17.59 22.37 40.39
CA VAL A 773 17.10 23.16 41.55
C VAL A 773 16.02 22.44 42.38
N PHE A 774 15.43 21.37 41.86
CA PHE A 774 14.47 20.54 42.59
C PHE A 774 15.11 19.35 43.32
N ARG A 775 16.42 19.10 43.12
CA ARG A 775 17.09 17.95 43.73
C ARG A 775 17.20 18.15 45.24
N SER A 776 16.46 17.37 46.00
CA SER A 776 16.68 17.26 47.44
C SER A 776 18.02 16.56 47.72
N PRO A 777 18.90 17.14 48.57
CA PRO A 777 20.16 16.50 48.94
C PRO A 777 19.94 15.21 49.76
N VAL A 778 18.74 14.99 50.29
CA VAL A 778 18.38 13.79 51.08
C VAL A 778 18.04 12.62 50.16
N THR A 779 17.19 12.85 49.16
CA THR A 779 16.68 11.78 48.28
C THR A 779 17.43 11.66 46.97
N ASN A 780 18.24 12.67 46.59
CA ASN A 780 18.86 12.82 45.28
C ASN A 780 17.87 12.79 44.11
N ARG A 781 16.62 13.16 44.36
CA ARG A 781 15.54 13.22 43.37
C ARG A 781 14.76 14.52 43.49
N PHE A 782 13.90 14.76 42.51
CA PHE A 782 12.92 15.84 42.49
C PHE A 782 12.13 15.90 43.80
N ASP A 783 12.10 17.09 44.40
CA ASP A 783 11.34 17.39 45.60
C ASP A 783 10.83 18.84 45.54
N ILE A 784 9.51 18.99 45.34
CA ILE A 784 8.89 20.31 45.25
C ILE A 784 8.92 21.05 46.60
N GLY A 785 8.85 20.33 47.72
CA GLY A 785 8.88 20.92 49.06
C GLY A 785 10.26 21.49 49.37
N TYR A 786 11.32 20.77 49.00
CA TYR A 786 12.69 21.27 49.06
C TYR A 786 12.87 22.52 48.19
N TYR A 787 12.42 22.49 46.93
CA TYR A 787 12.54 23.64 46.03
C TYR A 787 11.80 24.89 46.57
N LEU A 788 10.54 24.74 47.00
CA LEU A 788 9.74 25.87 47.49
C LEU A 788 10.33 26.46 48.78
N SER A 789 10.78 25.60 49.71
CA SER A 789 11.41 26.07 50.95
C SER A 789 12.74 26.78 50.72
N THR A 790 13.61 26.24 49.86
CA THR A 790 14.94 26.83 49.57
C THR A 790 14.87 28.11 48.77
N THR A 791 13.84 28.27 47.92
CA THR A 791 13.64 29.48 47.12
C THR A 791 12.75 30.52 47.81
N GLY A 792 12.17 30.20 48.97
CA GLY A 792 11.25 31.09 49.70
C GLY A 792 9.91 31.32 48.98
N GLN A 793 9.51 30.40 48.10
CA GLN A 793 8.29 30.48 47.30
C GLN A 793 7.22 29.54 47.86
N THR A 794 5.95 29.77 47.52
CA THR A 794 4.84 28.93 48.00
C THR A 794 3.81 28.68 46.91
N LEU A 795 3.24 27.49 46.90
CA LEU A 795 2.06 27.10 46.12
C LEU A 795 0.96 26.65 47.07
N SER A 796 -0.27 27.07 46.79
CA SER A 796 -1.47 26.77 47.57
C SER A 796 -2.47 25.93 46.77
N ASP A 797 -3.60 25.60 47.38
CA ASP A 797 -4.65 24.84 46.73
C ASP A 797 -5.10 25.51 45.42
N ASN A 798 -5.25 24.71 44.37
CA ASN A 798 -5.67 25.15 43.03
C ASN A 798 -4.65 25.99 42.26
N ASP A 799 -3.46 26.26 42.81
CA ASP A 799 -2.33 26.80 42.03
C ASP A 799 -1.79 25.74 41.05
N TRP A 800 -0.96 26.17 40.11
CA TRP A 800 -0.54 25.38 38.97
C TRP A 800 0.95 25.04 38.99
N ILE A 801 1.25 23.78 38.69
CA ILE A 801 2.56 23.35 38.19
C ILE A 801 2.33 22.85 36.77
N THR A 802 3.19 23.24 35.83
CA THR A 802 3.11 22.76 34.45
C THR A 802 4.43 22.17 33.98
N PHE A 803 4.35 21.10 33.20
CA PHE A 803 5.49 20.42 32.58
C PHE A 803 5.43 20.58 31.07
N GLN A 804 6.48 21.15 30.47
CA GLN A 804 6.70 21.20 29.03
C GLN A 804 8.09 20.66 28.72
N LEU A 805 8.16 19.34 28.55
CA LEU A 805 9.38 18.56 28.38
C LEU A 805 9.16 17.46 27.34
N GLY A 806 10.24 16.77 26.97
CA GLY A 806 10.22 15.60 26.10
C GLY A 806 10.86 15.81 24.73
N ILE A 807 11.04 17.05 24.26
CA ILE A 807 11.73 17.33 22.99
C ILE A 807 13.15 16.77 23.05
N ASN A 808 13.94 17.20 24.03
CA ASN A 808 15.35 16.82 24.16
C ASN A 808 15.53 15.33 24.53
N ASP A 809 14.55 14.73 25.20
CA ASP A 809 14.58 13.32 25.57
C ASP A 809 14.55 12.39 24.35
N VAL A 810 13.77 12.77 23.33
CA VAL A 810 13.50 11.93 22.16
C VAL A 810 14.14 12.43 20.88
N PHE A 811 14.80 13.60 20.92
CA PHE A 811 15.43 14.21 19.75
C PHE A 811 16.38 13.23 19.08
N GLY A 812 17.42 12.76 19.76
CA GLY A 812 18.45 11.91 19.16
C GLY A 812 18.08 10.43 18.93
N LEU A 813 16.81 10.02 19.05
CA LEU A 813 16.43 8.60 18.97
C LEU A 813 16.22 8.18 17.51
N THR A 814 16.92 7.11 17.09
CA THR A 814 16.96 6.66 15.69
C THR A 814 16.26 5.34 15.43
N ASN A 815 15.77 4.64 16.47
CA ASN A 815 15.02 3.40 16.33
C ASN A 815 13.88 3.27 17.36
N SER A 816 12.85 2.50 17.00
CA SER A 816 11.61 2.38 17.76
C SER A 816 11.75 1.66 19.11
N THR A 817 12.73 0.76 19.25
CA THR A 817 12.99 0.05 20.52
C THR A 817 13.52 1.02 21.57
N ASP A 818 14.53 1.82 21.22
CA ASP A 818 15.10 2.83 22.11
C ASP A 818 14.08 3.93 22.42
N ALA A 819 13.28 4.34 21.43
CA ALA A 819 12.14 5.24 21.65
C ALA A 819 11.17 4.69 22.69
N THR A 820 10.76 3.44 22.57
CA THR A 820 9.83 2.80 23.51
C THR A 820 10.42 2.73 24.92
N ASN A 821 11.68 2.31 25.06
CA ASN A 821 12.37 2.22 26.35
C ASN A 821 12.52 3.59 27.01
N LYS A 822 12.97 4.60 26.25
CA LYS A 822 13.15 5.97 26.73
C LYS A 822 11.81 6.57 27.16
N VAL A 823 10.77 6.45 26.35
CA VAL A 823 9.42 6.95 26.64
C VAL A 823 8.81 6.30 27.89
N ASN A 824 9.03 5.00 28.10
CA ASN A 824 8.59 4.33 29.33
C ASN A 824 9.33 4.86 30.58
N SER A 825 10.63 5.11 30.47
CA SER A 825 11.42 5.75 31.54
C SER A 825 10.90 7.16 31.83
N MET A 826 10.67 7.97 30.80
CA MET A 826 10.11 9.32 30.93
C MET A 826 8.78 9.35 31.67
N ILE A 827 7.84 8.45 31.34
CA ILE A 827 6.55 8.37 32.06
C ILE A 827 6.75 7.98 33.51
N TYR A 828 7.60 6.99 33.79
CA TYR A 828 7.89 6.57 35.15
C TYR A 828 8.41 7.75 35.99
N GLN A 829 9.38 8.49 35.47
CA GLN A 829 9.97 9.65 36.13
C GLN A 829 8.95 10.78 36.33
N LEU A 830 8.13 11.08 35.32
CA LEU A 830 7.08 12.09 35.43
C LEU A 830 6.04 11.72 36.49
N LYS A 831 5.65 10.44 36.58
CA LYS A 831 4.73 9.95 37.63
C LYS A 831 5.31 10.08 39.03
N GLU A 832 6.60 9.82 39.20
CA GLU A 832 7.28 10.01 40.48
C GLU A 832 7.34 11.50 40.89
N MET A 833 7.62 12.40 39.95
CA MET A 833 7.55 13.85 40.22
C MET A 833 6.13 14.29 40.59
N ILE A 834 5.12 13.80 39.88
CA ILE A 834 3.70 14.05 40.19
C ILE A 834 3.34 13.52 41.58
N SER A 835 3.80 12.31 41.93
CA SER A 835 3.60 11.72 43.25
C SER A 835 4.20 12.59 44.35
N ASN A 836 5.43 13.08 44.16
CA ASN A 836 6.05 14.03 45.08
C ASN A 836 5.25 15.33 45.24
N ILE A 837 4.74 15.91 44.14
CA ILE A 837 3.86 17.09 44.20
C ILE A 837 2.59 16.81 44.98
N ARG A 838 1.96 15.64 44.76
CA ARG A 838 0.74 15.22 45.46
C ARG A 838 0.98 15.02 46.95
N SER A 839 2.16 14.48 47.34
CA SER A 839 2.56 14.36 48.74
C SER A 839 2.77 15.73 49.41
N TYR A 840 3.27 16.73 48.68
CA TYR A 840 3.39 18.10 49.18
C TYR A 840 2.02 18.77 49.33
N ASN A 841 1.19 18.76 48.29
CA ASN A 841 -0.19 19.23 48.34
C ASN A 841 -1.06 18.52 47.25
N PRO A 842 -2.07 17.72 47.65
CA PRO A 842 -2.91 16.99 46.70
C PRO A 842 -3.85 17.88 45.87
N LEU A 843 -4.05 19.15 46.27
CA LEU A 843 -4.98 20.08 45.62
C LEU A 843 -4.33 20.99 44.58
N ILE A 844 -3.00 20.97 44.43
CA ILE A 844 -2.28 21.62 43.33
C ILE A 844 -2.75 21.02 41.99
N ARG A 845 -2.93 21.84 40.97
CA ARG A 845 -3.29 21.37 39.63
C ARG A 845 -2.02 21.18 38.79
N ILE A 846 -1.98 20.09 38.03
CA ILE A 846 -0.82 19.74 37.21
C ILE A 846 -1.24 19.76 35.75
N GLY A 847 -0.62 20.63 34.96
CA GLY A 847 -0.77 20.66 33.51
C GLY A 847 0.44 19.99 32.84
N ILE A 848 0.23 19.06 31.92
CA ILE A 848 1.30 18.44 31.14
C ILE A 848 1.07 18.77 29.69
N VAL A 849 1.99 19.50 29.07
CA VAL A 849 1.90 19.81 27.65
C VAL A 849 2.16 18.53 26.86
N VAL A 850 1.20 18.17 26.00
CA VAL A 850 1.48 17.20 24.95
C VAL A 850 2.44 17.89 23.98
N THR A 851 3.68 17.43 23.96
CA THR A 851 4.77 18.05 23.20
C THR A 851 4.33 18.29 21.76
N PHE A 852 4.47 19.52 21.28
CA PHE A 852 3.98 19.92 19.97
C PHE A 852 4.88 19.40 18.83
N PRO A 853 4.34 19.22 17.61
CA PRO A 853 5.10 18.73 16.46
C PRO A 853 6.14 19.76 16.00
N PRO A 854 7.22 19.32 15.34
CA PRO A 854 8.26 20.19 14.82
C PRO A 854 7.85 20.93 13.53
N ALA A 855 8.71 21.84 13.09
CA ALA A 855 8.77 22.38 11.73
C ALA A 855 9.04 21.30 10.67
N ASP A 856 9.12 21.67 9.39
CA ASP A 856 9.40 20.76 8.27
C ASP A 856 10.89 20.45 8.08
N GLN A 857 11.18 19.64 7.05
CA GLN A 857 12.53 19.15 6.75
C GLN A 857 13.51 20.27 6.33
N ASP A 858 13.03 21.41 5.80
CA ASP A 858 13.92 22.53 5.49
C ASP A 858 14.52 23.09 6.80
N ALA A 859 13.70 23.17 7.84
CA ALA A 859 14.11 23.65 9.17
C ALA A 859 15.16 22.76 9.84
N PHE A 860 15.04 21.43 9.70
CA PHE A 860 16.06 20.49 10.17
C PHE A 860 17.33 20.56 9.32
N GLY A 861 17.19 20.71 8.00
CA GLY A 861 18.34 20.86 7.10
C GLY A 861 19.17 22.11 7.41
N ASP A 862 18.50 23.22 7.73
CA ASP A 862 19.16 24.49 8.09
C ASP A 862 19.83 24.44 9.47
N ASN A 863 19.13 23.96 10.49
CA ASN A 863 19.61 23.99 11.88
C ASN A 863 20.53 22.82 12.25
N ASP A 864 20.28 21.62 11.71
CA ASP A 864 20.90 20.36 12.15
C ASP A 864 21.67 19.63 11.02
N GLY A 865 21.57 20.13 9.78
CA GLY A 865 22.20 19.53 8.61
C GLY A 865 21.71 18.10 8.37
N LEU A 866 22.64 17.16 8.29
CA LEU A 866 22.34 15.72 8.15
C LEU A 866 22.31 14.98 9.49
N SER A 867 22.55 15.68 10.60
CA SER A 867 22.65 15.05 11.93
C SER A 867 21.29 14.62 12.48
N GLN A 868 20.21 15.20 11.94
CA GLN A 868 18.84 14.90 12.32
C GLN A 868 17.90 15.10 11.14
N THR A 869 16.86 14.27 11.04
CA THR A 869 15.80 14.43 10.04
C THR A 869 14.44 14.62 10.71
N TYR A 870 13.55 15.35 10.02
CA TYR A 870 12.16 15.54 10.45
C TYR A 870 11.47 14.20 10.71
N GLU A 871 11.62 13.27 9.77
CA GLU A 871 11.00 11.94 9.77
C GLU A 871 11.43 11.08 10.96
N THR A 872 12.75 11.01 11.22
CA THR A 872 13.30 10.29 12.37
C THR A 872 12.76 10.87 13.68
N TYR A 873 12.87 12.18 13.86
CA TYR A 873 12.40 12.82 15.10
C TYR A 873 10.90 12.64 15.32
N LEU A 874 10.08 12.94 14.30
CA LEU A 874 8.62 12.92 14.43
C LEU A 874 8.09 11.50 14.63
N LYS A 875 8.45 10.55 13.77
CA LYS A 875 7.77 9.23 13.73
C LYS A 875 8.33 8.25 14.75
N ILE A 876 9.63 8.31 15.04
CA ILE A 876 10.28 7.42 15.99
C ILE A 876 10.15 7.96 17.40
N GLY A 877 10.70 9.15 17.67
CA GLY A 877 10.77 9.71 19.01
C GLY A 877 9.46 10.37 19.47
N LEU A 878 9.07 11.45 18.78
CA LEU A 878 8.01 12.34 19.27
C LEU A 878 6.63 11.69 19.27
N ALA A 879 6.24 11.02 18.19
CA ALA A 879 4.93 10.37 18.11
C ALA A 879 4.79 9.21 19.11
N ALA A 880 5.89 8.52 19.45
CA ALA A 880 5.89 7.52 20.52
C ALA A 880 5.68 8.17 21.90
N TRP A 881 6.37 9.28 22.16
CA TRP A 881 6.19 10.07 23.38
C TRP A 881 4.76 10.60 23.52
N GLN A 882 4.25 11.31 22.50
CA GLN A 882 2.89 11.86 22.49
C GLN A 882 1.83 10.78 22.71
N SER A 883 1.92 9.66 21.99
CA SER A 883 0.97 8.54 22.12
C SER A 883 0.97 7.97 23.54
N ARG A 884 2.16 7.79 24.14
CA ARG A 884 2.30 7.28 25.50
C ARG A 884 1.78 8.27 26.55
N LEU A 885 2.03 9.58 26.35
CA LEU A 885 1.54 10.66 27.21
C LEU A 885 0.01 10.70 27.24
N ILE A 886 -0.61 10.67 26.06
CA ILE A 886 -2.06 10.62 25.89
C ILE A 886 -2.61 9.37 26.56
N ALA A 887 -2.04 8.19 26.28
CA ALA A 887 -2.49 6.94 26.90
C ALA A 887 -2.43 6.94 28.43
N GLU A 888 -1.42 7.58 29.04
CA GLU A 888 -1.27 7.62 30.50
C GLU A 888 -2.22 8.61 31.19
N PHE A 889 -2.41 9.79 30.59
CA PHE A 889 -2.98 10.94 31.31
C PHE A 889 -4.30 11.46 30.72
N ASP A 890 -4.71 10.99 29.54
CA ASP A 890 -5.98 11.38 28.91
C ASP A 890 -7.13 10.46 29.38
N ASN A 891 -7.40 10.47 30.68
CA ASN A 891 -8.44 9.64 31.28
C ASN A 891 -9.05 10.29 32.52
N ASP A 892 -10.21 9.78 32.94
CA ASP A 892 -10.96 10.31 34.08
C ASP A 892 -10.19 10.19 35.40
N THR A 893 -9.36 9.16 35.56
CA THR A 893 -8.54 8.99 36.77
C THR A 893 -7.55 10.14 36.91
N SER A 894 -6.84 10.52 35.85
CA SER A 894 -5.92 11.67 35.88
C SER A 894 -6.65 12.98 36.15
N ILE A 895 -7.79 13.21 35.49
CA ILE A 895 -8.60 14.42 35.68
C ILE A 895 -9.14 14.53 37.10
N ASN A 896 -9.67 13.44 37.66
CA ASN A 896 -10.14 13.38 39.04
C ASN A 896 -9.00 13.60 40.05
N ASN A 897 -7.77 13.24 39.67
CA ASN A 897 -6.54 13.52 40.41
C ASN A 897 -5.90 14.86 40.02
N ARG A 898 -6.63 15.77 39.35
CA ARG A 898 -6.19 17.13 38.98
C ARG A 898 -4.93 17.16 38.11
N ILE A 899 -4.78 16.17 37.23
CA ILE A 899 -3.73 16.08 36.22
C ILE A 899 -4.40 16.23 34.86
N TYR A 900 -3.93 17.19 34.07
CA TYR A 900 -4.58 17.60 32.83
C TYR A 900 -3.56 17.66 31.70
N LEU A 901 -3.96 17.19 30.51
CA LEU A 901 -3.17 17.40 29.30
C LEU A 901 -3.48 18.76 28.67
N ILE A 902 -2.44 19.53 28.38
CA ILE A 902 -2.53 20.75 27.58
C ILE A 902 -2.27 20.34 26.13
N SER A 903 -3.31 20.41 25.30
CA SER A 903 -3.30 19.91 23.91
C SER A 903 -2.66 20.90 22.93
N ALA A 904 -1.49 21.45 23.28
CA ALA A 904 -0.78 22.43 22.46
C ALA A 904 -0.36 21.89 21.09
N HIS A 905 -0.10 20.58 21.01
CA HIS A 905 0.24 19.90 19.75
C HIS A 905 -0.85 20.01 18.69
N LEU A 906 -2.12 20.16 19.07
CA LEU A 906 -3.21 20.31 18.10
C LEU A 906 -3.30 21.73 17.54
N ASN A 907 -3.01 22.74 18.37
CA ASN A 907 -3.26 24.16 18.07
C ASN A 907 -2.07 24.88 17.41
N LEU A 908 -0.84 24.36 17.53
CA LEU A 908 0.34 24.96 16.90
C LEU A 908 0.35 24.74 15.39
N ASP A 909 0.40 25.82 14.61
CA ASP A 909 0.57 25.74 13.15
C ASP A 909 2.03 25.45 12.77
N ALA A 910 2.36 24.18 12.56
CA ALA A 910 3.72 23.75 12.20
C ALA A 910 4.20 24.25 10.81
N GLU A 911 3.31 24.78 9.97
CA GLU A 911 3.65 25.23 8.62
C GLU A 911 3.98 26.73 8.58
N TYR A 912 3.27 27.54 9.37
CA TYR A 912 3.42 29.01 9.33
C TYR A 912 4.00 29.62 10.60
N ASN A 913 3.98 28.91 11.73
CA ASN A 913 4.32 29.49 13.03
C ASN A 913 5.69 29.03 13.57
N TYR A 914 6.62 28.81 12.64
CA TYR A 914 8.03 28.59 12.89
C TYR A 914 8.89 29.69 12.24
N PRO A 915 10.11 29.93 12.71
CA PRO A 915 11.04 30.86 12.08
C PRO A 915 11.28 30.45 10.63
N SER A 916 11.30 31.43 9.73
CA SER A 916 11.56 31.22 8.32
C SER A 916 12.36 32.36 7.72
N ALA A 917 13.07 32.07 6.63
CA ALA A 917 13.87 33.03 5.90
C ALA A 917 13.66 32.85 4.39
N GLU A 918 13.70 33.98 3.67
CA GLU A 918 13.71 33.95 2.21
C GLU A 918 15.06 33.46 1.68
N SER A 919 15.02 32.53 0.73
CA SER A 919 16.18 32.00 0.04
C SER A 919 15.97 31.93 -1.47
N LEU A 920 17.08 31.84 -2.22
CA LEU A 920 17.04 31.45 -3.63
C LEU A 920 16.70 29.96 -3.73
N PRO A 921 15.94 29.53 -4.76
CA PRO A 921 15.69 28.10 -5.00
C PRO A 921 16.95 27.24 -5.09
N ASN A 922 18.04 27.81 -5.62
CA ASN A 922 19.38 27.22 -5.60
C ASN A 922 20.42 28.30 -5.94
N ALA A 923 21.70 27.99 -5.70
CA ALA A 923 22.81 28.93 -5.91
C ALA A 923 23.01 29.40 -7.37
N ARG A 924 22.46 28.70 -8.37
CA ARG A 924 22.56 29.09 -9.79
C ARG A 924 21.30 29.78 -10.31
N TYR A 925 20.25 29.91 -9.49
CA TYR A 925 19.02 30.56 -9.90
C TYR A 925 19.23 32.07 -10.01
N THR A 926 19.16 32.59 -11.24
CA THR A 926 19.38 34.01 -11.55
C THR A 926 18.09 34.84 -11.56
N GLY A 927 16.92 34.23 -11.32
CA GLY A 927 15.65 34.92 -11.28
C GLY A 927 15.39 35.68 -9.96
N THR A 928 14.27 36.42 -9.92
CA THR A 928 13.88 37.22 -8.74
C THR A 928 13.01 36.45 -7.75
N ARG A 929 12.52 35.25 -8.10
CA ARG A 929 11.72 34.43 -7.19
C ARG A 929 12.51 34.07 -5.94
N ARG A 930 11.87 34.18 -4.78
CA ARG A 930 12.35 33.66 -3.50
C ARG A 930 11.42 32.55 -3.03
N ILE A 931 11.97 31.61 -2.28
CA ILE A 931 11.22 30.61 -1.52
C ILE A 931 11.37 30.93 -0.04
N ASN A 932 10.31 30.74 0.73
CA ASN A 932 10.38 30.85 2.17
C ASN A 932 10.69 29.47 2.74
N MET A 933 11.78 29.34 3.50
CA MET A 933 12.20 28.09 4.11
C MET A 933 12.17 28.25 5.62
N GLN A 934 11.63 27.28 6.34
CA GLN A 934 11.72 27.28 7.79
C GLN A 934 13.19 27.05 8.21
N THR A 935 13.63 27.66 9.32
CA THR A 935 15.05 27.68 9.74
C THR A 935 15.30 27.11 11.13
N ASN A 936 14.26 26.61 11.82
CA ASN A 936 14.43 25.98 13.11
C ASN A 936 13.45 24.81 13.31
N GLY A 937 13.98 23.59 13.45
CA GLY A 937 13.20 22.36 13.57
C GLY A 937 12.25 22.31 14.77
N VAL A 938 12.62 22.91 15.91
CA VAL A 938 11.96 22.62 17.20
C VAL A 938 11.48 23.85 17.97
N HIS A 939 11.89 25.06 17.59
CA HIS A 939 11.49 26.30 18.27
C HIS A 939 10.49 27.11 17.45
N PRO A 940 9.22 27.22 17.88
CA PRO A 940 8.22 28.08 17.24
C PRO A 940 8.60 29.56 17.27
N ASN A 941 8.05 30.34 16.34
CA ASN A 941 8.16 31.81 16.35
C ASN A 941 7.20 32.44 17.38
N SER A 942 7.14 33.78 17.46
CA SER A 942 6.28 34.49 18.43
C SER A 942 4.81 34.07 18.34
N ASP A 943 4.31 33.89 17.12
CA ASP A 943 2.90 33.57 16.87
C ASP A 943 2.59 32.12 17.27
N GLY A 944 3.53 31.21 17.03
CA GLY A 944 3.43 29.82 17.49
C GLY A 944 3.48 29.70 19.02
N ASN A 945 4.34 30.48 19.66
CA ASN A 945 4.37 30.55 21.13
C ASN A 945 3.07 31.11 21.71
N ALA A 946 2.42 32.06 21.04
CA ALA A 946 1.11 32.56 21.43
C ALA A 946 0.02 31.47 21.30
N GLN A 947 -0.02 30.72 20.19
CA GLN A 947 -0.95 29.59 20.03
C GLN A 947 -0.78 28.51 21.11
N ILE A 948 0.45 28.27 21.57
CA ILE A 948 0.70 27.37 22.68
C ILE A 948 0.16 27.98 23.99
N ALA A 949 0.39 29.27 24.23
CA ALA A 949 -0.12 29.99 25.39
C ALA A 949 -1.65 30.00 25.47
N ASP A 950 -2.36 30.06 24.34
CA ASP A 950 -3.83 29.98 24.29
C ASP A 950 -4.35 28.69 24.94
N MET A 951 -3.64 27.58 24.75
CA MET A 951 -4.00 26.28 25.31
C MET A 951 -3.74 26.20 26.82
N TYR A 952 -2.67 26.84 27.30
CA TYR A 952 -2.46 27.05 28.73
C TYR A 952 -3.60 27.87 29.33
N ALA A 953 -3.93 28.99 28.68
CA ALA A 953 -4.95 29.92 29.16
C ALA A 953 -6.32 29.27 29.23
N GLY A 954 -6.72 28.48 28.22
CA GLY A 954 -7.99 27.78 28.20
C GLY A 954 -8.17 26.83 29.38
N LEU A 955 -7.14 26.03 29.68
CA LEU A 955 -7.14 25.13 30.84
C LEU A 955 -7.23 25.90 32.16
N ILE A 956 -6.37 26.91 32.35
CA ILE A 956 -6.30 27.67 33.60
C ILE A 956 -7.60 28.42 33.86
N LYS A 957 -8.15 29.08 32.83
CA LYS A 957 -9.41 29.84 32.88
C LYS A 957 -10.61 28.94 33.19
N TYR A 958 -10.67 27.73 32.62
CA TYR A 958 -11.76 26.78 32.88
C TYR A 958 -11.88 26.41 34.37
N PHE A 959 -10.76 26.38 35.08
CA PHE A 959 -10.70 26.09 36.50
C PHE A 959 -10.48 27.34 37.38
N GLY A 960 -10.73 28.52 36.82
CA GLY A 960 -10.55 29.84 37.45
C GLY A 960 -11.35 30.02 38.73
#